data_AF-A0A1B7MJA2-F1
#
_entry.id   AF-A0A1B7MJA2-F1
#
_cell.length_a   1.000
_cell.length_b   1.000
_cell.length_c   1.000
_cell.angle_alpha   90.00
_cell.angle_beta   90.00
_cell.angle_gamma   90.00
#
_symmetry.space_group_name_H-M   'P 1'
#
loop_
_entity.id
_entity.type
_entity.pdbx_description
1 polymer ?
#
loop_
_entity_poly.entity_id
_entity_poly.type
_entity_poly.pdbx_seq_one_letter_code
_entity_poly.pdbx_strand_id
1 'polypeptide(L)'
;MDVDDSPPHNDARDLVQSINGMYRVLDLISEQGSGGLVDKIIIAQDSLRAFINTVCPGAYVSLTKVNFSALDHFIVKPIGVYGSKEEIVRLLSSLGVIEDHVAVQLVANNSGSSVSRPSLRSGLYVVRTNCEATSDEQLFLVYWPEDGTWDDSAPSSMKRNRVTFMRYLTKMCDQVTALISPEHSRSIVWSEQDGEDTMTEMEEDQDESDRMFTFEVTKTNEQEEAVTPRPGFKATSEHIAMPQPHPDAAADVGLQKPWLLYGETTQGFMTIGYQAGRRITEVWNRKSTSPSRMQLGGYLWVKNDTLRVNENLQAKELRLLIDVGLQSRFPQLCKQFQQESIGISSNARSAKASQETTIREKLEKDLPGLAPVLHMALVDAIIEKFPQVFLGILILDRPDRLQALIELYPDIGEELRRTVPKLNLGKINHRDYKLFKERICIVQSLRRQRPGFDIENEDFLNIVLHENMKHVKDTVRAMCRGTTPHEQPKGFIGKTLGAIHSLVSSGPDSEFVDKVFRDTETAASTISDAQFLAELDDIEELPIMETIVSDTRAAAFDHFKSLLTKHTKTLTHSVLRIQTELCLAQVHRESASDEEQQQAEIRKKFITEINGQSEAGDHSHTFEIESVEDVPYYSHSVQMQIAGSRESFEEPKLKFTVHLMQLTAQDLQSLQLDSSTIPSPKFRNSYSFKVPLGYSIVRAQLLAGEKILLATTNRVGDLTVYLERLTAIEGALTRNGYGKKLNRDKIGDFVLAFDESKRMLSVVATEKLLVHTFVYDDARGFQANGSAINLTQWYTEGTSISHACFICGSEELLLVDSFAQARVYSLTTMQFRPATLNLIQIPTAVYSTPDGSCLITAHAVGSDLALTAYHWSTFGSTEGIPLNIPDLPIDQLLLLTSLTSRNIVHLVALDIDAQLCQSFALDITRKVTEFTFKEKGARGGAAKSDDVTAHNCLIDCHAEVWTRFPVLPAVQRETITFSSSRRPRTLVFITDRDHQIFVPHFHDLIAHFERTSKKPTGNLLKSIVVSATTYAAFANALLGDAEWSVSKFRAGEWLAEFLCL
;
A
#
# COMPACT_ATOMS: atom_id res chain seq x y z
N MET A 1 -11.05 15.39 8.70
CA MET A 1 -12.05 14.35 8.42
C MET A 1 -12.60 14.72 7.07
N ASP A 2 -11.93 14.19 6.05
CA ASP A 2 -12.34 14.37 4.66
C ASP A 2 -13.63 13.58 4.49
N VAL A 3 -14.68 14.32 4.15
CA VAL A 3 -15.96 13.78 3.72
C VAL A 3 -15.67 13.04 2.42
N ASP A 4 -16.10 11.78 2.34
CA ASP A 4 -16.02 10.96 1.15
C ASP A 4 -16.91 11.61 0.07
N ASP A 5 -16.34 12.56 -0.68
CA ASP A 5 -16.91 13.12 -1.90
C ASP A 5 -16.85 12.01 -2.96
N SER A 6 -17.86 11.13 -2.96
CA SER A 6 -18.20 10.37 -4.16
C SER A 6 -18.45 11.38 -5.30
N PRO A 7 -17.77 11.25 -6.45
CA PRO A 7 -17.89 12.21 -7.54
C PRO A 7 -19.33 12.26 -8.05
N PRO A 8 -19.79 13.41 -8.58
CA PRO A 8 -21.16 13.55 -9.06
C PRO A 8 -21.43 12.51 -10.14
N HIS A 9 -22.49 11.71 -9.95
CA HIS A 9 -23.11 10.93 -11.01
C HIS A 9 -23.57 11.91 -12.09
N ASN A 10 -22.70 12.21 -13.06
CA ASN A 10 -23.04 13.00 -14.22
C ASN A 10 -23.79 12.09 -15.20
N ASP A 11 -25.05 11.79 -14.89
CA ASP A 11 -25.95 11.11 -15.80
C ASP A 11 -26.30 12.08 -16.92
N ALA A 12 -25.55 12.01 -18.03
CA ALA A 12 -25.74 12.79 -19.26
C ALA A 12 -27.11 12.54 -19.95
N ARG A 13 -28.08 11.93 -19.26
CA ARG A 13 -29.40 11.48 -19.72
C ARG A 13 -30.55 12.02 -18.85
N ASP A 14 -30.27 12.70 -17.74
CA ASP A 14 -31.32 13.29 -16.89
C ASP A 14 -31.75 14.65 -17.44
N LEU A 15 -33.03 14.76 -17.82
CA LEU A 15 -33.56 15.96 -18.48
C LEU A 15 -33.61 17.20 -17.57
N VAL A 16 -33.45 17.05 -16.25
CA VAL A 16 -33.45 18.19 -15.33
C VAL A 16 -32.38 19.24 -15.68
N GLN A 17 -31.22 18.80 -16.20
CA GLN A 17 -30.13 19.72 -16.58
C GLN A 17 -30.41 20.45 -17.91
N SER A 18 -31.33 19.93 -18.73
CA SER A 18 -31.72 20.51 -20.01
C SER A 18 -32.85 21.55 -19.87
N ILE A 19 -33.44 21.69 -18.68
CA ILE A 19 -34.56 22.59 -18.41
C ILE A 19 -34.05 23.73 -17.52
N ASN A 20 -33.90 24.92 -18.11
CA ASN A 20 -33.41 26.08 -17.37
C ASN A 20 -34.44 26.53 -16.32
N GLY A 21 -33.97 26.85 -15.12
CA GLY A 21 -34.83 27.26 -14.00
C GLY A 21 -35.59 26.12 -13.30
N MET A 22 -35.33 24.86 -13.65
CA MET A 22 -35.88 23.67 -12.98
C MET A 22 -34.83 23.01 -12.07
N TYR A 23 -35.20 22.77 -10.82
CA TYR A 23 -34.32 22.19 -9.81
C TYR A 23 -35.03 21.05 -9.10
N ARG A 24 -34.45 19.85 -9.12
CA ARG A 24 -34.90 18.74 -8.28
C ARG A 24 -34.57 19.02 -6.82
N VAL A 25 -35.55 18.97 -5.92
CA VAL A 25 -35.34 19.13 -4.48
C VAL A 25 -35.48 17.82 -3.72
N LEU A 26 -36.39 16.94 -4.16
CA LEU A 26 -36.48 15.55 -3.69
C LEU A 26 -36.37 14.60 -4.88
N ASP A 27 -35.56 13.56 -4.73
CA ASP A 27 -35.27 12.55 -5.75
C ASP A 27 -35.71 11.18 -5.26
N LEU A 28 -36.38 10.41 -6.13
CA LEU A 28 -36.65 9.00 -5.90
C LEU A 28 -35.47 8.19 -6.45
N ILE A 29 -34.69 7.56 -5.57
CA ILE A 29 -33.59 6.68 -5.94
C ILE A 29 -33.93 5.25 -5.53
N SER A 30 -33.63 4.28 -6.39
CA SER A 30 -33.70 2.86 -6.04
C SER A 30 -32.33 2.42 -5.54
N GLU A 31 -32.23 2.13 -4.24
CA GLU A 31 -31.00 1.66 -3.63
C GLU A 31 -31.06 0.15 -3.47
N GLN A 32 -29.98 -0.55 -3.85
CA GLN A 32 -29.89 -1.98 -3.68
C GLN A 32 -29.51 -2.31 -2.22
N GLY A 33 -30.53 -2.56 -1.41
CA GLY A 33 -30.39 -2.97 -0.02
C GLY A 33 -30.35 -4.49 0.14
N SER A 34 -30.10 -4.94 1.37
CA SER A 34 -30.06 -6.37 1.75
C SER A 34 -31.41 -7.11 1.60
N GLY A 35 -32.49 -6.41 1.26
CA GLY A 35 -33.82 -6.95 0.97
C GLY A 35 -34.31 -6.74 -0.47
N GLY A 36 -33.42 -6.35 -1.40
CA GLY A 36 -33.76 -6.03 -2.79
C GLY A 36 -33.64 -4.53 -3.11
N LEU A 37 -34.11 -4.13 -4.28
CA LEU A 37 -34.23 -2.71 -4.66
C LEU A 37 -35.29 -2.05 -3.77
N VAL A 38 -34.87 -1.05 -3.00
CA VAL A 38 -35.77 -0.26 -2.15
C VAL A 38 -35.73 1.18 -2.62
N ASP A 39 -36.89 1.71 -2.97
CA ASP A 39 -37.03 3.12 -3.30
C ASP A 39 -36.90 3.98 -2.04
N LYS A 40 -35.99 4.95 -2.10
CA LYS A 40 -35.76 5.97 -1.08
C LYS A 40 -35.97 7.34 -1.69
N ILE A 41 -36.69 8.19 -0.97
CA ILE A 41 -36.84 9.61 -1.29
C ILE A 41 -35.72 10.35 -0.55
N ILE A 42 -34.82 10.98 -1.29
CA ILE A 42 -33.66 11.70 -0.75
C ILE A 42 -33.69 13.17 -1.17
N ILE A 43 -32.97 14.02 -0.42
CA ILE A 43 -32.77 15.43 -0.81
C ILE A 43 -31.68 15.49 -1.87
N ALA A 44 -31.99 16.06 -3.04
CA ALA A 44 -31.03 16.26 -4.12
C ALA A 44 -30.12 17.47 -3.82
N GLN A 45 -29.12 17.26 -2.96
CA GLN A 45 -28.32 18.36 -2.37
C GLN A 45 -27.66 19.29 -3.39
N ASP A 46 -27.16 18.78 -4.51
CA ASP A 46 -26.49 19.61 -5.52
C ASP A 46 -27.48 20.50 -6.29
N SER A 47 -28.63 19.95 -6.63
CA SER A 47 -29.70 20.70 -7.29
C SER A 47 -30.36 21.70 -6.33
N LEU A 48 -30.52 21.33 -5.05
CA LEU A 48 -30.96 22.24 -4.00
C LEU A 48 -29.95 23.38 -3.75
N ARG A 49 -28.65 23.08 -3.73
CA ARG A 49 -27.57 24.08 -3.68
C ARG A 49 -27.66 25.03 -4.86
N ALA A 50 -27.85 24.51 -6.07
CA ALA A 50 -27.97 25.32 -7.28
C ALA A 50 -29.17 26.26 -7.20
N PHE A 51 -30.34 25.76 -6.76
CA PHE A 51 -31.52 26.58 -6.52
C PHE A 51 -31.24 27.72 -5.53
N ILE A 52 -30.75 27.39 -4.33
CA ILE A 52 -30.56 28.38 -3.26
C ILE A 52 -29.52 29.43 -3.63
N ASN A 53 -28.42 29.03 -4.25
CA ASN A 53 -27.39 29.98 -4.68
C ASN A 53 -27.80 30.78 -5.93
N THR A 54 -28.82 30.35 -6.67
CA THR A 54 -29.44 31.18 -7.71
C THR A 54 -30.32 32.27 -7.10
N VAL A 55 -31.05 31.96 -6.02
CA VAL A 55 -31.87 32.93 -5.28
C VAL A 55 -30.99 33.91 -4.49
N CYS A 56 -30.03 33.40 -3.71
CA CYS A 56 -29.08 34.21 -2.95
C CYS A 56 -27.66 33.60 -3.04
N PRO A 57 -26.77 34.17 -3.86
CA PRO A 57 -25.42 33.65 -4.04
C PRO A 57 -24.65 33.49 -2.72
N GLY A 58 -24.14 32.28 -2.45
CA GLY A 58 -23.36 31.97 -1.25
C GLY A 58 -24.19 31.65 0.00
N ALA A 59 -25.52 31.63 -0.09
CA ALA A 59 -26.39 31.28 1.04
C ALA A 59 -26.36 29.78 1.38
N TYR A 60 -26.00 28.89 0.44
CA TYR A 60 -25.90 27.46 0.69
C TYR A 60 -24.47 26.95 0.54
N VAL A 61 -23.91 26.39 1.64
CA VAL A 61 -22.62 25.70 1.65
C VAL A 61 -22.82 24.19 1.77
N SER A 62 -23.61 23.75 2.76
CA SER A 62 -24.00 22.36 3.01
C SER A 62 -25.39 22.31 3.68
N LEU A 63 -26.02 21.14 3.78
CA LEU A 63 -27.31 20.96 4.47
C LEU A 63 -27.30 21.49 5.92
N THR A 64 -26.15 21.41 6.61
CA THR A 64 -25.97 21.89 7.98
C THR A 64 -25.54 23.36 8.07
N LYS A 65 -25.26 24.01 6.93
CA LYS A 65 -24.73 25.38 6.85
C LYS A 65 -25.43 26.14 5.72
N VAL A 66 -26.65 26.58 6.02
CA VAL A 66 -27.49 27.44 5.17
C VAL A 66 -27.73 28.77 5.87
N ASN A 67 -27.52 29.88 5.17
CA ASN A 67 -27.73 31.22 5.68
C ASN A 67 -29.20 31.65 5.50
N PHE A 68 -30.08 31.14 6.35
CA PHE A 68 -31.52 31.43 6.29
C PHE A 68 -31.83 32.93 6.44
N SER A 69 -31.07 33.66 7.25
CA SER A 69 -31.31 35.11 7.44
C SER A 69 -30.98 35.92 6.19
N ALA A 70 -30.01 35.50 5.39
CA ALA A 70 -29.77 36.11 4.08
C ALA A 70 -30.94 35.82 3.12
N LEU A 71 -31.47 34.60 3.12
CA LEU A 71 -32.60 34.18 2.29
C LEU A 71 -33.92 34.86 2.68
N ASP A 72 -34.11 35.23 3.94
CA ASP A 72 -35.33 35.90 4.42
C ASP A 72 -35.57 37.29 3.81
N HIS A 73 -34.60 37.86 3.10
CA HIS A 73 -34.76 39.10 2.33
C HIS A 73 -35.54 38.88 1.02
N PHE A 74 -35.76 37.63 0.61
CA PHE A 74 -36.49 37.25 -0.60
C PHE A 74 -37.86 36.68 -0.25
N ILE A 75 -38.86 37.05 -1.04
CA ILE A 75 -40.22 36.53 -0.89
C ILE A 75 -40.49 35.48 -1.97
N VAL A 76 -40.94 34.30 -1.56
CA VAL A 76 -41.37 33.23 -2.45
C VAL A 76 -42.89 33.04 -2.41
N LYS A 77 -43.44 32.77 -3.59
CA LYS A 77 -44.88 32.52 -3.83
C LYS A 77 -45.05 31.11 -4.41
N PRO A 78 -45.04 30.06 -3.58
CA PRO A 78 -45.04 28.67 -4.04
C PRO A 78 -46.45 28.17 -4.38
N ILE A 79 -46.63 27.66 -5.60
CA ILE A 79 -47.82 26.90 -6.01
C ILE A 79 -47.43 25.43 -6.20
N GLY A 80 -48.16 24.53 -5.55
CA GLY A 80 -47.98 23.09 -5.74
C GLY A 80 -48.71 22.61 -6.99
N VAL A 81 -48.07 21.75 -7.78
CA VAL A 81 -48.64 21.17 -9.00
C VAL A 81 -48.42 19.66 -9.00
N TYR A 82 -49.47 18.91 -9.30
CA TYR A 82 -49.41 17.48 -9.54
C TYR A 82 -50.44 17.07 -10.60
N GLY A 83 -50.29 15.89 -11.20
CA GLY A 83 -51.28 15.36 -12.14
C GLY A 83 -50.65 14.54 -13.26
N SER A 84 -51.37 14.47 -14.38
CA SER A 84 -50.99 13.72 -15.58
C SER A 84 -49.73 14.32 -16.20
N LYS A 85 -48.78 13.49 -16.65
CA LYS A 85 -47.48 13.98 -17.19
C LYS A 85 -47.68 14.91 -18.38
N GLU A 86 -48.64 14.59 -19.24
CA GLU A 86 -48.98 15.34 -20.45
C GLU A 86 -49.44 16.77 -20.10
N GLU A 87 -50.28 16.90 -19.08
CA GLU A 87 -50.79 18.20 -18.65
C GLU A 87 -49.73 18.99 -17.85
N ILE A 88 -48.85 18.32 -17.10
CA ILE A 88 -47.68 18.98 -16.49
C ILE A 88 -46.75 19.53 -17.58
N VAL A 89 -46.46 18.75 -18.62
CA VAL A 89 -45.66 19.21 -19.77
C VAL A 89 -46.34 20.39 -20.46
N ARG A 90 -47.65 20.32 -20.68
CA ARG A 90 -48.43 21.43 -21.23
C ARG A 90 -48.29 22.71 -20.40
N LEU A 91 -48.34 22.60 -19.07
CA LEU A 91 -48.07 23.72 -18.16
C LEU A 91 -46.65 24.26 -18.35
N LEU A 92 -45.62 23.41 -18.29
CA LEU A 92 -44.23 23.85 -18.43
C LEU A 92 -43.97 24.55 -19.78
N SER A 93 -44.59 24.08 -20.86
CA SER A 93 -44.54 24.75 -22.18
C SER A 93 -45.23 26.11 -22.15
N SER A 94 -46.40 26.21 -21.51
CA SER A 94 -47.13 27.49 -21.38
C SER A 94 -46.38 28.53 -20.53
N LEU A 95 -45.57 28.07 -19.58
CA LEU A 95 -44.69 28.91 -18.76
C LEU A 95 -43.41 29.34 -19.50
N GLY A 96 -43.16 28.80 -20.71
CA GLY A 96 -41.95 29.08 -21.48
C GLY A 96 -40.67 28.45 -20.90
N VAL A 97 -40.81 27.45 -20.02
CA VAL A 97 -39.68 26.83 -19.29
C VAL A 97 -39.01 25.71 -20.11
N ILE A 98 -39.78 25.06 -21.00
CA ILE A 98 -39.29 23.98 -21.86
C ILE A 98 -39.53 24.29 -23.33
N GLU A 99 -38.57 23.90 -24.18
CA GLU A 99 -38.70 23.95 -25.64
C GLU A 99 -39.48 22.75 -26.17
N ASP A 100 -40.05 22.88 -27.39
CA ASP A 100 -40.84 21.82 -28.04
C ASP A 100 -40.13 20.47 -28.10
N HIS A 101 -38.80 20.47 -28.31
CA HIS A 101 -38.01 19.24 -28.37
C HIS A 101 -37.92 18.52 -27.02
N VAL A 102 -37.84 19.27 -25.90
CA VAL A 102 -37.83 18.71 -24.54
C VAL A 102 -39.23 18.23 -24.15
N ALA A 103 -40.27 18.97 -24.55
CA ALA A 103 -41.66 18.59 -24.32
C ALA A 103 -41.97 17.21 -24.94
N VAL A 104 -41.53 16.95 -26.17
CA VAL A 104 -41.68 15.65 -26.83
C VAL A 104 -40.94 14.54 -26.08
N GLN A 105 -39.75 14.81 -25.54
CA GLN A 105 -38.97 13.84 -24.78
C GLN A 105 -39.61 13.50 -23.42
N LEU A 106 -40.21 14.50 -22.74
CA LEU A 106 -40.89 14.32 -21.45
C LEU A 106 -42.17 13.49 -21.54
N VAL A 107 -42.85 13.49 -22.70
CA VAL A 107 -44.10 12.75 -22.93
C VAL A 107 -43.85 11.35 -23.53
N ALA A 108 -42.66 11.07 -24.06
CA ALA A 108 -42.37 9.80 -24.72
C ALA A 108 -42.37 8.61 -23.71
N ASN A 109 -43.32 7.68 -23.87
CA ASN A 109 -43.40 6.47 -23.03
C ASN A 109 -42.14 5.59 -23.18
N ASN A 110 -41.54 5.21 -22.04
CA ASN A 110 -40.31 4.40 -21.96
C ASN A 110 -40.56 2.87 -22.06
N SER A 111 -41.77 2.44 -22.41
CA SER A 111 -42.26 1.07 -22.18
C SER A 111 -41.82 0.00 -23.20
N GLY A 112 -40.80 0.22 -24.05
CA GLY A 112 -40.50 -0.82 -25.05
C GLY A 112 -39.21 -0.79 -25.89
N SER A 113 -38.18 0.01 -25.59
CA SER A 113 -36.92 -0.07 -26.37
C SER A 113 -35.69 -0.17 -25.50
N SER A 114 -34.79 -1.11 -25.81
CA SER A 114 -33.49 -1.38 -25.15
C SER A 114 -32.44 -0.25 -25.31
N VAL A 115 -32.88 0.97 -25.66
CA VAL A 115 -32.05 2.16 -25.72
C VAL A 115 -32.64 3.17 -24.73
N SER A 116 -31.93 3.39 -23.62
CA SER A 116 -32.30 4.36 -22.58
C SER A 116 -32.38 5.77 -23.17
N ARG A 117 -33.60 6.28 -23.36
CA ARG A 117 -33.85 7.66 -23.79
C ARG A 117 -33.66 8.63 -22.62
N PRO A 118 -33.36 9.92 -22.87
CA PRO A 118 -33.36 10.93 -21.83
C PRO A 118 -34.75 11.01 -21.17
N SER A 119 -34.81 11.00 -19.84
CA SER A 119 -36.07 11.06 -19.09
C SER A 119 -35.91 11.81 -17.80
N LEU A 120 -37.01 12.36 -17.27
CA LEU A 120 -37.04 13.00 -15.96
C LEU A 120 -37.45 11.97 -14.89
N ARG A 121 -36.64 11.82 -13.85
CA ARG A 121 -36.89 10.88 -12.75
C ARG A 121 -38.06 11.34 -11.86
N SER A 122 -38.76 10.40 -11.22
CA SER A 122 -39.84 10.74 -10.29
C SER A 122 -39.27 11.53 -9.10
N GLY A 123 -39.95 12.61 -8.70
CA GLY A 123 -39.42 13.51 -7.69
C GLY A 123 -40.21 14.80 -7.53
N LEU A 124 -39.76 15.65 -6.61
CA LEU A 124 -40.31 16.98 -6.39
C LEU A 124 -39.34 18.03 -6.94
N TYR A 125 -39.86 18.94 -7.77
CA TYR A 125 -39.07 19.90 -8.52
C TYR A 125 -39.56 21.32 -8.26
N VAL A 126 -38.62 22.26 -8.13
CA VAL A 126 -38.88 23.70 -8.12
C VAL A 126 -38.66 24.23 -9.53
N VAL A 127 -39.65 24.93 -10.07
CA VAL A 127 -39.59 25.59 -11.37
C VAL A 127 -39.75 27.10 -11.18
N ARG A 128 -38.76 27.86 -11.67
CA ARG A 128 -38.73 29.32 -11.66
C ARG A 128 -39.08 29.83 -13.05
N THR A 129 -40.10 30.67 -13.14
CA THR A 129 -40.55 31.29 -14.40
C THR A 129 -39.77 32.54 -14.77
N ASN A 130 -39.12 33.19 -13.80
CA ASN A 130 -38.27 34.35 -14.03
C ASN A 130 -36.87 34.10 -13.43
N CYS A 131 -35.84 34.06 -14.28
CA CYS A 131 -34.46 33.81 -13.83
C CYS A 131 -33.73 35.08 -13.36
N GLU A 132 -34.33 36.27 -13.53
CA GLU A 132 -33.80 37.53 -13.02
C GLU A 132 -34.17 37.72 -11.54
N ALA A 133 -33.22 38.13 -10.70
CA ALA A 133 -33.39 38.26 -9.26
C ALA A 133 -34.29 39.45 -8.90
N THR A 134 -35.62 39.25 -8.93
CA THR A 134 -36.60 40.16 -8.36
C THR A 134 -36.89 39.81 -6.90
N SER A 135 -37.27 40.79 -6.08
CA SER A 135 -37.57 40.57 -4.65
C SER A 135 -38.76 39.65 -4.36
N ASP A 136 -39.63 39.43 -5.36
CA ASP A 136 -40.80 38.55 -5.30
C ASP A 136 -40.70 37.44 -6.36
N GLU A 137 -40.37 36.20 -5.97
CA GLU A 137 -40.24 35.07 -6.88
C GLU A 137 -41.47 34.17 -6.90
N GLN A 138 -41.97 33.89 -8.11
CA GLN A 138 -43.01 32.88 -8.36
C GLN A 138 -42.35 31.50 -8.50
N LEU A 139 -42.75 30.55 -7.67
CA LEU A 139 -42.21 29.20 -7.67
C LEU A 139 -43.33 28.19 -7.93
N PHE A 140 -43.12 27.28 -8.87
CA PHE A 140 -43.95 26.10 -9.02
C PHE A 140 -43.24 24.90 -8.41
N LEU A 141 -43.87 24.26 -7.43
CA LEU A 141 -43.41 23.02 -6.85
C LEU A 141 -44.15 21.87 -7.54
N VAL A 142 -43.47 21.20 -8.48
CA VAL A 142 -44.07 20.19 -9.36
C VAL A 142 -43.70 18.81 -8.86
N TYR A 143 -44.72 18.00 -8.53
CA TYR A 143 -44.54 16.56 -8.36
C TYR A 143 -44.54 15.89 -9.74
N TRP A 144 -43.38 15.39 -10.16
CA TRP A 144 -43.25 14.57 -11.36
C TRP A 144 -43.46 13.09 -11.02
N PRO A 145 -44.52 12.44 -11.51
CA PRO A 145 -44.90 11.10 -11.07
C PRO A 145 -44.10 9.97 -11.74
N GLU A 146 -44.13 8.77 -11.15
CA GLU A 146 -43.74 7.52 -11.80
C GLU A 146 -44.79 7.13 -12.86
N ASP A 147 -44.43 6.29 -13.84
CA ASP A 147 -45.39 5.76 -14.81
C ASP A 147 -46.41 4.86 -14.10
N GLY A 148 -47.71 5.13 -14.27
CA GLY A 148 -48.78 4.41 -13.58
C GLY A 148 -49.11 4.93 -12.17
N THR A 149 -48.52 6.06 -11.73
CA THR A 149 -48.81 6.65 -10.39
C THR A 149 -50.28 6.90 -10.13
N TRP A 150 -51.03 7.23 -11.19
CA TRP A 150 -52.44 7.59 -11.11
C TRP A 150 -53.39 6.44 -11.45
N ASP A 151 -52.88 5.22 -11.59
CA ASP A 151 -53.68 4.00 -11.72
C ASP A 151 -54.14 3.52 -10.33
N ASP A 152 -55.42 3.26 -10.16
CA ASP A 152 -55.99 2.74 -8.92
C ASP A 152 -55.42 1.35 -8.58
N SER A 153 -54.97 0.60 -9.58
CA SER A 153 -54.29 -0.69 -9.46
C SER A 153 -52.77 -0.60 -9.26
N ALA A 154 -52.21 0.62 -9.11
CA ALA A 154 -50.77 0.83 -8.95
C ALA A 154 -50.15 -0.01 -7.80
N PRO A 155 -48.89 -0.46 -7.95
CA PRO A 155 -48.18 -1.21 -6.91
C PRO A 155 -48.11 -0.47 -5.58
N SER A 156 -48.06 -1.21 -4.46
CA SER A 156 -48.06 -0.64 -3.10
C SER A 156 -46.87 0.29 -2.82
N SER A 157 -45.70 0.02 -3.42
CA SER A 157 -44.52 0.88 -3.37
C SER A 157 -44.79 2.25 -3.99
N MET A 158 -45.33 2.28 -5.20
CA MET A 158 -45.70 3.49 -5.93
C MET A 158 -46.79 4.29 -5.20
N LYS A 159 -47.79 3.60 -4.63
CA LYS A 159 -48.81 4.24 -3.76
C LYS A 159 -48.16 4.90 -2.53
N ARG A 160 -47.15 4.26 -1.90
CA ARG A 160 -46.41 4.86 -0.79
C ARG A 160 -45.59 6.07 -1.22
N ASN A 161 -44.93 5.99 -2.38
CA ASN A 161 -44.14 7.10 -2.93
C ASN A 161 -45.05 8.30 -3.24
N ARG A 162 -46.18 8.08 -3.94
CA ARG A 162 -47.22 9.08 -4.23
C ARG A 162 -47.66 9.81 -2.97
N VAL A 163 -48.10 9.07 -1.95
CA VAL A 163 -48.57 9.65 -0.68
C VAL A 163 -47.47 10.46 0.01
N THR A 164 -46.21 10.04 -0.10
CA THR A 164 -45.08 10.76 0.50
C THR A 164 -44.79 12.07 -0.25
N PHE A 165 -44.72 12.07 -1.58
CA PHE A 165 -44.53 13.29 -2.36
C PHE A 165 -45.72 14.26 -2.21
N MET A 166 -46.95 13.75 -2.19
CA MET A 166 -48.14 14.56 -1.94
C MET A 166 -48.15 15.19 -0.54
N ARG A 167 -47.61 14.50 0.48
CA ARG A 167 -47.39 15.10 1.80
C ARG A 167 -46.45 16.30 1.72
N TYR A 168 -45.29 16.15 1.08
CA TYR A 168 -44.34 17.27 0.94
C TYR A 168 -44.99 18.43 0.16
N LEU A 169 -45.63 18.14 -0.97
CA LEU A 169 -46.30 19.14 -1.80
C LEU A 169 -47.36 19.95 -1.02
N THR A 170 -48.26 19.27 -0.33
CA THR A 170 -49.37 19.90 0.42
C THR A 170 -48.95 20.55 1.75
N LYS A 171 -47.76 20.24 2.26
CA LYS A 171 -47.17 20.95 3.40
C LYS A 171 -46.43 22.21 2.96
N MET A 172 -45.72 22.16 1.84
CA MET A 172 -44.91 23.27 1.33
C MET A 172 -45.70 24.35 0.59
N CYS A 173 -46.90 24.02 0.10
CA CYS A 173 -47.74 24.91 -0.69
C CYS A 173 -49.14 25.00 -0.10
N ASP A 174 -49.63 26.22 0.13
CA ASP A 174 -51.03 26.43 0.52
C ASP A 174 -51.99 26.37 -0.67
N GLN A 175 -51.52 26.77 -1.85
CA GLN A 175 -52.27 26.69 -3.10
C GLN A 175 -51.74 25.50 -3.91
N VAL A 176 -52.59 24.50 -4.16
CA VAL A 176 -52.25 23.27 -4.87
C VAL A 176 -53.18 23.09 -6.07
N THR A 177 -52.60 22.71 -7.21
CA THR A 177 -53.30 22.52 -8.48
C THR A 177 -53.13 21.08 -8.97
N ALA A 178 -54.25 20.45 -9.32
CA ALA A 178 -54.31 19.11 -9.88
C ALA A 178 -54.59 19.19 -11.39
N LEU A 179 -53.66 18.71 -12.21
CA LEU A 179 -53.77 18.72 -13.67
C LEU A 179 -54.30 17.37 -14.19
N ILE A 180 -55.57 17.34 -14.58
CA ILE A 180 -56.27 16.12 -15.00
C ILE A 180 -56.36 16.10 -16.52
N SER A 181 -55.78 15.08 -17.16
CA SER A 181 -55.90 14.90 -18.60
C SER A 181 -57.35 14.53 -18.97
N PRO A 182 -57.79 14.82 -20.22
CA PRO A 182 -59.10 14.37 -20.69
C PRO A 182 -59.29 12.85 -20.68
N GLU A 183 -58.20 12.09 -20.67
CA GLU A 183 -58.22 10.63 -20.53
C GLU A 183 -58.54 10.23 -19.10
N HIS A 184 -57.80 10.75 -18.11
CA HIS A 184 -58.05 10.47 -16.71
C HIS A 184 -59.43 10.99 -16.29
N SER A 185 -59.84 12.18 -16.73
CA SER A 185 -61.15 12.76 -16.34
C SER A 185 -62.35 11.92 -16.77
N ARG A 186 -62.27 11.20 -17.91
CA ARG A 186 -63.33 10.30 -18.39
C ARG A 186 -63.48 9.04 -17.58
N SER A 187 -62.42 8.64 -16.89
CA SER A 187 -62.37 7.37 -16.14
C SER A 187 -62.63 7.52 -14.65
N ILE A 188 -62.84 8.77 -14.19
CA ILE A 188 -63.22 9.05 -12.80
C ILE A 188 -64.67 8.63 -12.61
N VAL A 189 -64.89 7.80 -11.61
CA VAL A 189 -66.23 7.35 -11.21
C VAL A 189 -66.65 8.12 -9.97
N TRP A 190 -67.76 8.86 -10.06
CA TRP A 190 -68.34 9.60 -8.95
C TRP A 190 -69.42 8.74 -8.28
N SER A 191 -69.43 8.66 -6.95
CA SER A 191 -70.51 7.96 -6.21
C SER A 191 -71.82 8.75 -6.32
N GLU A 192 -72.89 8.13 -6.84
CA GLU A 192 -74.21 8.75 -7.00
C GLU A 192 -74.80 9.19 -5.64
N GLN A 193 -75.17 10.46 -5.51
CA GLN A 193 -75.97 11.00 -4.40
C GLN A 193 -77.45 10.80 -4.72
N ASP A 194 -78.12 9.86 -4.06
CA ASP A 194 -79.58 9.87 -3.94
C ASP A 194 -79.97 10.57 -2.64
N GLY A 195 -80.76 11.63 -2.79
CA GLY A 195 -81.37 12.39 -1.69
C GLY A 195 -82.64 11.77 -1.13
N GLU A 196 -83.20 12.51 -0.17
CA GLU A 196 -84.51 12.39 0.48
C GLU A 196 -84.63 11.51 1.75
N ASP A 197 -84.76 12.24 2.87
CA ASP A 197 -85.77 12.10 3.93
C ASP A 197 -86.10 10.70 4.47
N THR A 198 -85.63 10.41 5.68
CA THR A 198 -86.58 10.14 6.77
C THR A 198 -85.99 10.48 8.14
N MET A 199 -86.59 11.48 8.78
CA MET A 199 -86.48 11.72 10.21
C MET A 199 -87.18 10.59 10.98
N THR A 200 -86.50 10.01 11.97
CA THR A 200 -87.16 9.45 13.16
C THR A 200 -86.30 9.76 14.38
N GLU A 201 -86.91 10.50 15.31
CA GLU A 201 -86.34 10.96 16.57
C GLU A 201 -86.34 9.84 17.63
N MET A 202 -85.28 9.87 18.45
CA MET A 202 -85.19 9.54 19.88
C MET A 202 -85.64 8.16 20.39
N GLU A 203 -84.66 7.38 20.84
CA GLU A 203 -84.61 6.95 22.26
C GLU A 203 -83.17 7.13 22.77
N GLU A 204 -83.04 7.89 23.86
CA GLU A 204 -81.82 8.06 24.67
C GLU A 204 -81.72 6.91 25.69
N ASP A 205 -80.49 6.69 26.18
CA ASP A 205 -80.08 5.83 27.30
C ASP A 205 -79.67 4.38 26.99
N GLN A 206 -78.47 4.21 26.40
CA GLN A 206 -77.50 3.20 26.85
C GLN A 206 -76.06 3.75 26.82
N ASP A 207 -75.50 3.95 28.00
CA ASP A 207 -74.09 4.25 28.20
C ASP A 207 -73.20 3.08 27.71
N GLU A 208 -72.21 3.45 26.90
CA GLU A 208 -70.93 2.78 26.65
C GLU A 208 -70.92 1.29 26.28
N SER A 209 -71.62 0.89 25.22
CA SER A 209 -71.21 -0.26 24.38
C SER A 209 -71.88 -0.24 23.02
N ASP A 210 -71.47 0.66 22.13
CA ASP A 210 -71.70 0.44 20.70
C ASP A 210 -70.55 0.96 19.82
N ARG A 211 -69.49 0.15 19.81
CA ARG A 211 -68.55 0.07 18.68
C ARG A 211 -68.59 -1.35 18.14
N MET A 212 -69.69 -1.75 17.52
CA MET A 212 -69.69 -2.87 16.60
C MET A 212 -70.52 -2.55 15.36
N PHE A 213 -69.86 -2.01 14.33
CA PHE A 213 -70.21 -2.47 12.98
C PHE A 213 -70.08 -3.99 13.00
N THR A 214 -71.18 -4.69 12.74
CA THR A 214 -71.11 -6.14 12.55
C THR A 214 -70.60 -6.39 11.14
N PHE A 215 -69.28 -6.31 11.00
CA PHE A 215 -68.60 -6.73 9.79
C PHE A 215 -68.75 -8.25 9.66
N GLU A 216 -69.20 -8.73 8.51
CA GLU A 216 -68.83 -10.08 8.11
C GLU A 216 -67.36 -10.01 7.70
N VAL A 217 -66.52 -10.42 8.63
CA VAL A 217 -65.10 -10.64 8.36
C VAL A 217 -65.02 -11.82 7.40
N THR A 218 -65.01 -11.54 6.10
CA THR A 218 -64.48 -12.51 5.14
C THR A 218 -62.97 -12.39 5.19
N LYS A 219 -62.35 -13.33 5.91
CA LYS A 219 -60.92 -13.65 5.81
C LYS A 219 -60.60 -13.94 4.34
N THR A 220 -60.02 -12.99 3.62
CA THR A 220 -59.61 -13.16 2.22
C THR A 220 -58.27 -13.89 2.13
N ASN A 221 -57.42 -13.72 3.14
CA ASN A 221 -56.27 -14.57 3.38
C ASN A 221 -56.10 -14.72 4.90
N GLU A 222 -56.49 -15.88 5.42
CA GLU A 222 -56.03 -16.32 6.73
C GLU A 222 -54.79 -17.15 6.50
N GLN A 223 -53.63 -16.50 6.62
CA GLN A 223 -52.39 -17.23 6.76
C GLN A 223 -52.17 -17.43 8.26
N GLU A 224 -52.50 -18.64 8.74
CA GLU A 224 -52.16 -19.04 10.10
C GLU A 224 -50.63 -19.07 10.26
N GLU A 225 -50.16 -18.94 11.50
CA GLU A 225 -48.76 -19.23 11.80
C GLU A 225 -48.51 -20.70 11.53
N ALA A 226 -47.89 -20.99 10.39
CA ALA A 226 -47.47 -22.32 10.02
C ALA A 226 -46.00 -22.31 9.61
N VAL A 227 -45.30 -23.37 9.97
CA VAL A 227 -43.96 -23.67 9.48
C VAL A 227 -44.03 -25.06 8.89
N THR A 228 -43.96 -25.16 7.56
CA THR A 228 -44.05 -26.43 6.86
C THR A 228 -42.71 -26.78 6.22
N PRO A 229 -42.11 -27.94 6.58
CA PRO A 229 -40.90 -28.40 5.92
C PRO A 229 -41.24 -28.98 4.54
N ARG A 230 -40.42 -28.66 3.55
CA ARG A 230 -40.45 -29.26 2.21
C ARG A 230 -39.06 -29.77 1.83
N PRO A 231 -38.95 -30.68 0.84
CA PRO A 231 -37.66 -31.15 0.36
C PRO A 231 -36.76 -29.99 -0.07
N GLY A 232 -35.55 -29.93 0.49
CA GLY A 232 -34.52 -28.98 0.07
C GLY A 232 -33.48 -29.64 -0.83
N PHE A 233 -32.32 -29.00 -0.95
CA PHE A 233 -31.23 -29.49 -1.78
C PHE A 233 -30.55 -30.73 -1.20
N LYS A 234 -29.88 -31.47 -2.08
CA LYS A 234 -28.98 -32.58 -1.76
C LYS A 234 -27.67 -32.38 -2.53
N ALA A 235 -26.54 -32.31 -1.82
CA ALA A 235 -25.23 -32.08 -2.41
C ALA A 235 -24.20 -33.05 -1.85
N THR A 236 -23.55 -33.81 -2.73
CA THR A 236 -22.54 -34.81 -2.36
C THR A 236 -21.15 -34.18 -2.27
N SER A 237 -20.33 -34.64 -1.34
CA SER A 237 -18.91 -34.32 -1.30
C SER A 237 -18.11 -35.46 -0.70
N GLU A 238 -17.03 -35.86 -1.37
CA GLU A 238 -16.12 -36.92 -0.91
C GLU A 238 -15.46 -36.61 0.45
N HIS A 239 -15.46 -35.33 0.86
CA HIS A 239 -14.93 -34.88 2.14
C HIS A 239 -15.92 -35.02 3.30
N ILE A 240 -17.20 -35.33 3.03
CA ILE A 240 -18.20 -35.66 4.06
C ILE A 240 -18.05 -37.14 4.38
N ALA A 241 -16.91 -37.52 4.94
CA ALA A 241 -16.60 -38.90 5.27
C ALA A 241 -15.79 -38.93 6.57
N MET A 242 -15.84 -40.06 7.28
CA MET A 242 -14.98 -40.26 8.45
C MET A 242 -13.50 -40.21 8.03
N PRO A 243 -12.66 -39.39 8.69
CA PRO A 243 -11.24 -39.36 8.38
C PRO A 243 -10.58 -40.70 8.70
N GLN A 244 -9.57 -41.08 7.90
CA GLN A 244 -8.75 -42.23 8.24
C GLN A 244 -7.93 -41.92 9.51
N PRO A 245 -7.98 -42.77 10.54
CA PRO A 245 -7.24 -42.53 11.79
C PRO A 245 -5.74 -42.51 11.51
N HIS A 246 -5.06 -41.43 11.91
CA HIS A 246 -3.61 -41.33 11.81
C HIS A 246 -2.95 -42.19 12.90
N PRO A 247 -1.92 -43.00 12.59
CA PRO A 247 -1.32 -43.96 13.54
C PRO A 247 -0.77 -43.33 14.82
N ASP A 248 -0.28 -42.09 14.74
CA ASP A 248 0.24 -41.33 15.91
C ASP A 248 -0.81 -40.48 16.64
N ALA A 249 -2.06 -40.43 16.14
CA ALA A 249 -3.11 -39.66 16.79
C ALA A 249 -3.73 -40.50 17.92
N ALA A 250 -3.29 -40.27 19.16
CA ALA A 250 -3.94 -40.78 20.37
C ALA A 250 -5.31 -40.11 20.66
N ALA A 251 -6.03 -39.67 19.62
CA ALA A 251 -7.27 -38.90 19.73
C ALA A 251 -8.49 -39.78 19.48
N ASP A 252 -9.51 -39.56 20.32
CA ASP A 252 -10.83 -40.15 20.24
C ASP A 252 -11.42 -39.96 18.82
N VAL A 253 -11.69 -41.07 18.12
CA VAL A 253 -12.09 -41.09 16.70
C VAL A 253 -13.39 -40.28 16.46
N GLY A 254 -14.24 -40.15 17.49
CA GLY A 254 -15.46 -39.34 17.45
C GLY A 254 -15.25 -37.82 17.31
N LEU A 255 -14.09 -37.29 17.68
CA LEU A 255 -13.77 -35.86 17.58
C LEU A 255 -13.38 -35.41 16.16
N GLN A 256 -13.14 -36.36 15.24
CA GLN A 256 -12.69 -36.08 13.87
C GLN A 256 -13.82 -36.08 12.83
N LYS A 257 -15.07 -36.30 13.25
CA LYS A 257 -16.21 -36.28 12.32
C LYS A 257 -16.35 -34.91 11.63
N PRO A 258 -16.68 -34.84 10.33
CA PRO A 258 -17.05 -33.58 9.69
C PRO A 258 -18.27 -32.96 10.37
N TRP A 259 -18.32 -31.63 10.46
CA TRP A 259 -19.48 -30.92 11.01
C TRP A 259 -19.81 -29.64 10.24
N LEU A 260 -21.08 -29.22 10.31
CA LEU A 260 -21.56 -27.99 9.66
C LEU A 260 -21.07 -26.74 10.40
N LEU A 261 -20.74 -25.71 9.64
CA LEU A 261 -20.42 -24.40 10.19
C LEU A 261 -21.71 -23.60 10.38
N TYR A 262 -21.80 -22.83 11.47
CA TYR A 262 -22.91 -21.89 11.63
C TYR A 262 -22.90 -20.88 10.47
N GLY A 263 -24.04 -20.31 10.15
CA GLY A 263 -24.10 -19.21 9.19
C GLY A 263 -25.53 -18.89 8.77
N GLU A 264 -25.98 -17.67 9.03
CA GLU A 264 -27.34 -17.23 8.70
C GLU A 264 -27.51 -17.07 7.19
N THR A 265 -26.46 -16.65 6.48
CA THR A 265 -26.50 -16.31 5.04
C THR A 265 -25.51 -17.09 4.18
N THR A 266 -24.61 -17.85 4.81
CA THR A 266 -23.57 -18.63 4.14
C THR A 266 -23.45 -19.97 4.85
N GLN A 267 -23.17 -21.04 4.11
CA GLN A 267 -23.10 -22.38 4.67
C GLN A 267 -21.86 -23.12 4.15
N GLY A 268 -21.45 -24.14 4.89
CA GLY A 268 -20.31 -24.99 4.57
C GLY A 268 -20.08 -26.00 5.69
N PHE A 269 -19.11 -26.88 5.51
CA PHE A 269 -18.72 -27.82 6.55
C PHE A 269 -17.22 -27.79 6.78
N MET A 270 -16.81 -28.30 7.93
CA MET A 270 -15.41 -28.35 8.31
C MET A 270 -14.98 -29.79 8.56
N THR A 271 -13.75 -30.08 8.17
CA THR A 271 -13.08 -31.38 8.36
C THR A 271 -11.79 -31.17 9.15
N ILE A 272 -11.36 -32.18 9.89
CA ILE A 272 -10.17 -32.13 10.73
C ILE A 272 -9.16 -33.15 10.25
N GLY A 273 -7.90 -32.72 10.13
CA GLY A 273 -6.75 -33.60 9.91
C GLY A 273 -5.70 -33.40 11.00
N TYR A 274 -5.10 -34.49 11.47
CA TYR A 274 -3.93 -34.42 12.33
C TYR A 274 -2.68 -34.11 11.50
N GLN A 275 -1.87 -33.15 11.96
CA GLN A 275 -0.57 -32.86 11.38
C GLN A 275 0.52 -33.13 12.43
N ALA A 276 1.35 -34.14 12.16
CA ALA A 276 2.47 -34.51 13.02
C ALA A 276 3.48 -33.37 13.14
N GLY A 277 4.14 -33.29 14.30
CA GLY A 277 5.23 -32.35 14.52
C GLY A 277 6.37 -32.65 13.55
N ARG A 278 6.96 -31.60 12.97
CA ARG A 278 8.02 -31.74 11.97
C ARG A 278 9.08 -30.68 12.16
N ARG A 279 10.31 -31.01 11.81
CA ARG A 279 11.37 -30.00 11.68
C ARG A 279 11.15 -29.24 10.38
N ILE A 280 11.12 -27.91 10.49
CA ILE A 280 11.07 -26.99 9.37
C ILE A 280 12.45 -26.32 9.29
N THR A 281 13.05 -26.39 8.11
CA THR A 281 14.27 -25.65 7.79
C THR A 281 13.89 -24.48 6.90
N GLU A 282 13.94 -23.27 7.44
CA GLU A 282 13.80 -22.03 6.66
C GLU A 282 15.16 -21.68 6.08
N VAL A 283 15.29 -21.73 4.75
CA VAL A 283 16.54 -21.35 4.06
C VAL A 283 16.47 -19.86 3.72
N TRP A 284 17.45 -19.10 4.18
CA TRP A 284 17.64 -17.71 3.81
C TRP A 284 18.64 -17.60 2.68
N ASN A 285 18.14 -17.16 1.53
CA ASN A 285 18.96 -16.87 0.38
C ASN A 285 19.28 -15.37 0.32
N ARG A 286 20.49 -15.04 -0.12
CA ARG A 286 21.01 -13.67 -0.25
C ARG A 286 20.09 -12.73 -1.06
N LYS A 287 19.22 -13.28 -1.92
CA LYS A 287 18.28 -12.52 -2.78
C LYS A 287 16.88 -12.31 -2.19
N SER A 288 16.46 -13.09 -1.18
CA SER A 288 15.05 -13.12 -0.73
C SER A 288 14.81 -12.54 0.65
N THR A 289 15.85 -12.43 1.49
CA THR A 289 15.66 -12.11 2.91
C THR A 289 16.62 -11.00 3.33
N SER A 290 16.07 -9.81 3.60
CA SER A 290 16.80 -8.65 4.13
C SER A 290 16.28 -8.28 5.53
N PRO A 291 16.61 -9.08 6.57
CA PRO A 291 16.19 -8.74 7.93
C PRO A 291 16.80 -7.39 8.35
N SER A 292 16.04 -6.62 9.12
CA SER A 292 16.59 -5.41 9.72
C SER A 292 17.67 -5.77 10.74
N ARG A 293 18.60 -4.84 10.98
CA ARG A 293 19.64 -4.99 12.01
C ARG A 293 19.06 -5.37 13.38
N MET A 294 17.87 -4.85 13.72
CA MET A 294 17.16 -5.19 14.97
C MET A 294 16.59 -6.62 14.97
N GLN A 295 16.05 -7.10 13.84
CA GLN A 295 15.55 -8.47 13.72
C GLN A 295 16.69 -9.48 13.85
N LEU A 296 17.81 -9.24 13.14
CA LEU A 296 19.01 -10.08 13.27
C LEU A 296 19.57 -10.05 14.69
N GLY A 297 19.63 -8.86 15.32
CA GLY A 297 20.00 -8.72 16.73
C GLY A 297 19.09 -9.52 17.64
N GLY A 298 17.78 -9.54 17.38
CA GLY A 298 16.81 -10.36 18.10
C GLY A 298 17.13 -11.86 18.01
N TYR A 299 17.35 -12.40 16.81
CA TYR A 299 17.68 -13.81 16.62
C TYR A 299 19.02 -14.19 17.29
N LEU A 300 20.03 -13.33 17.18
CA LEU A 300 21.34 -13.55 17.78
C LEU A 300 21.33 -13.39 19.32
N TRP A 301 20.37 -12.66 19.88
CA TRP A 301 20.27 -12.40 21.32
C TRP A 301 19.55 -13.52 22.09
N VAL A 302 18.70 -14.31 21.43
CA VAL A 302 17.97 -15.41 22.06
C VAL A 302 18.97 -16.50 22.47
N LYS A 303 19.17 -16.63 23.79
CA LYS A 303 20.10 -17.62 24.39
C LYS A 303 19.64 -19.07 24.22
N ASN A 304 18.37 -19.29 23.86
CA ASN A 304 17.74 -20.61 23.76
C ASN A 304 17.87 -21.26 22.38
N ASP A 305 18.52 -20.62 21.41
CA ASP A 305 18.70 -21.14 20.04
C ASP A 305 20.17 -21.53 19.83
N THR A 306 20.48 -22.74 19.33
CA THR A 306 21.85 -23.12 18.95
C THR A 306 22.31 -22.28 17.77
N LEU A 307 23.41 -21.54 17.91
CA LEU A 307 24.02 -20.77 16.84
C LEU A 307 25.17 -21.54 16.20
N ARG A 308 25.16 -21.62 14.87
CA ARG A 308 26.27 -22.13 14.05
C ARG A 308 26.70 -21.06 13.05
N VAL A 309 27.95 -20.63 13.16
CA VAL A 309 28.57 -19.67 12.23
C VAL A 309 29.58 -20.42 11.37
N ASN A 310 29.55 -20.19 10.06
CA ASN A 310 30.51 -20.79 9.13
C ASN A 310 31.95 -20.36 9.47
N GLU A 311 32.86 -21.33 9.60
CA GLU A 311 34.27 -21.08 9.95
C GLU A 311 35.04 -20.24 8.92
N ASN A 312 34.55 -20.18 7.67
CA ASN A 312 35.17 -19.45 6.57
C ASN A 312 34.66 -18.00 6.43
N LEU A 313 33.94 -17.49 7.43
CA LEU A 313 33.40 -16.12 7.42
C LEU A 313 34.53 -15.09 7.27
N GLN A 314 34.31 -14.09 6.41
CA GLN A 314 35.29 -13.04 6.17
C GLN A 314 35.39 -12.08 7.36
N ALA A 315 36.53 -11.40 7.50
CA ALA A 315 36.78 -10.50 8.63
C ALA A 315 35.75 -9.35 8.75
N LYS A 316 35.23 -8.87 7.62
CA LYS A 316 34.18 -7.83 7.59
C LYS A 316 32.84 -8.36 8.09
N GLU A 317 32.45 -9.56 7.65
CA GLU A 317 31.19 -10.22 8.01
C GLU A 317 31.16 -10.56 9.50
N LEU A 318 32.30 -11.01 10.05
CA LEU A 318 32.41 -11.36 11.46
C LEU A 318 32.28 -10.12 12.36
N ARG A 319 32.87 -8.99 11.94
CA ARG A 319 32.71 -7.71 12.65
C ARG A 319 31.26 -7.26 12.68
N LEU A 320 30.54 -7.41 11.55
CA LEU A 320 29.11 -7.11 11.51
C LEU A 320 28.32 -7.95 12.52
N LEU A 321 28.58 -9.26 12.59
CA LEU A 321 27.91 -10.13 13.58
C LEU A 321 28.24 -9.75 15.03
N ILE A 322 29.49 -9.37 15.31
CA ILE A 322 29.91 -8.86 16.63
C ILE A 322 29.12 -7.61 17.01
N ASP A 323 29.00 -6.66 16.09
CA ASP A 323 28.33 -5.37 16.34
C ASP A 323 26.80 -5.47 16.41
N VAL A 324 26.20 -6.54 15.88
CA VAL A 324 24.73 -6.72 15.86
C VAL A 324 24.24 -7.51 17.07
N GLY A 325 24.99 -8.52 17.53
CA GLY A 325 24.50 -9.38 18.62
C GLY A 325 25.50 -10.32 19.28
N LEU A 326 26.59 -10.73 18.61
CA LEU A 326 27.54 -11.66 19.24
C LEU A 326 28.24 -11.04 20.46
N GLN A 327 28.50 -9.73 20.46
CA GLN A 327 29.06 -9.04 21.62
C GLN A 327 28.15 -9.13 22.86
N SER A 328 26.83 -9.11 22.65
CA SER A 328 25.85 -9.22 23.74
C SER A 328 25.69 -10.66 24.22
N ARG A 329 25.78 -11.65 23.32
CA ARG A 329 25.60 -13.07 23.65
C ARG A 329 26.87 -13.72 24.20
N PHE A 330 28.05 -13.40 23.66
CA PHE A 330 29.37 -13.93 24.04
C PHE A 330 30.37 -12.82 24.39
N PRO A 331 30.11 -12.00 25.42
CA PRO A 331 30.92 -10.81 25.71
C PRO A 331 32.38 -11.13 26.06
N GLN A 332 32.64 -12.25 26.75
CA GLN A 332 33.99 -12.66 27.14
C GLN A 332 34.83 -13.09 25.94
N LEU A 333 34.28 -13.97 25.08
CA LEU A 333 34.95 -14.42 23.86
C LEU A 333 35.24 -13.26 22.91
N CYS A 334 34.27 -12.35 22.73
CA CYS A 334 34.47 -11.19 21.85
C CYS A 334 35.58 -10.26 22.35
N LYS A 335 35.66 -10.04 23.68
CA LYS A 335 36.72 -9.24 24.29
C LYS A 335 38.10 -9.89 24.11
N GLN A 336 38.20 -11.21 24.30
CA GLN A 336 39.44 -11.95 24.11
C GLN A 336 39.90 -11.88 22.64
N PHE A 337 39.00 -12.12 21.69
CA PHE A 337 39.29 -12.01 20.25
C PHE A 337 39.79 -10.61 19.87
N GLN A 338 39.15 -9.55 20.36
CA GLN A 338 39.58 -8.17 20.11
C GLN A 338 40.98 -7.90 20.68
N GLN A 339 41.28 -8.39 21.88
CA GLN A 339 42.60 -8.26 22.51
C GLN A 339 43.69 -9.02 21.73
N GLU A 340 43.42 -10.26 21.34
CA GLU A 340 44.34 -11.08 20.54
C GLU A 340 44.59 -10.44 19.16
N SER A 341 43.55 -9.93 18.50
CA SER A 341 43.65 -9.25 17.20
C SER A 341 44.47 -7.96 17.29
N ILE A 342 44.25 -7.13 18.31
CA ILE A 342 45.06 -5.91 18.54
C ILE A 342 46.52 -6.30 18.85
N GLY A 343 46.72 -7.35 19.65
CA GLY A 343 48.03 -7.90 19.97
C GLY A 343 48.83 -8.28 18.72
N ILE A 344 48.21 -9.06 17.82
CA ILE A 344 48.81 -9.49 16.55
C ILE A 344 49.20 -8.30 15.68
N SER A 345 48.30 -7.35 15.43
CA SER A 345 48.61 -6.17 14.62
C SER A 345 49.70 -5.28 15.24
N SER A 346 49.76 -5.19 16.58
CA SER A 346 50.81 -4.43 17.26
C SER A 346 52.19 -5.13 17.16
N ASN A 347 52.21 -6.46 17.28
CA ASN A 347 53.41 -7.28 17.15
C ASN A 347 53.92 -7.30 15.71
N ALA A 348 53.03 -7.42 14.73
CA ALA A 348 53.40 -7.35 13.30
C ALA A 348 54.04 -6.00 12.97
N ARG A 349 53.48 -4.89 13.48
CA ARG A 349 54.05 -3.55 13.29
C ARG A 349 55.42 -3.38 13.93
N SER A 350 55.63 -3.89 15.15
CA SER A 350 56.92 -3.79 15.84
C SER A 350 57.99 -4.68 15.21
N ALA A 351 57.63 -5.91 14.83
CA ALA A 351 58.52 -6.84 14.12
C ALA A 351 58.95 -6.28 12.76
N LYS A 352 57.99 -5.74 11.98
CA LYS A 352 58.25 -5.04 10.73
C LYS A 352 59.23 -3.89 10.93
N ALA A 353 58.98 -2.98 11.87
CA ALA A 353 59.87 -1.84 12.13
C ALA A 353 61.30 -2.28 12.52
N SER A 354 61.41 -3.35 13.32
CA SER A 354 62.71 -3.93 13.71
C SER A 354 63.46 -4.53 12.50
N GLN A 355 62.77 -5.28 11.65
CA GLN A 355 63.35 -5.84 10.41
C GLN A 355 63.76 -4.75 9.42
N GLU A 356 62.95 -3.70 9.23
CA GLU A 356 63.31 -2.57 8.36
C GLU A 356 64.61 -1.90 8.82
N THR A 357 64.76 -1.70 10.13
CA THR A 357 65.96 -1.08 10.71
C THR A 357 67.18 -1.97 10.49
N THR A 358 67.05 -3.27 10.76
CA THR A 358 68.13 -4.26 10.57
C THR A 358 68.58 -4.36 9.11
N ILE A 359 67.64 -4.30 8.15
CA ILE A 359 67.96 -4.33 6.71
C ILE A 359 68.69 -3.07 6.27
N ARG A 360 68.24 -1.88 6.71
CA ARG A 360 68.90 -0.62 6.39
C ARG A 360 70.34 -0.59 6.92
N GLU A 361 70.54 -0.98 8.18
CA GLU A 361 71.87 -1.06 8.79
C GLU A 361 72.80 -2.04 8.06
N LYS A 362 72.28 -3.20 7.65
CA LYS A 362 73.06 -4.20 6.90
C LYS A 362 73.47 -3.67 5.52
N LEU A 363 72.54 -3.06 4.78
CA LEU A 363 72.82 -2.51 3.45
C LEU A 363 73.79 -1.32 3.51
N GLU A 364 73.70 -0.47 4.53
CA GLU A 364 74.66 0.63 4.75
C GLU A 364 76.06 0.10 5.08
N LYS A 365 76.16 -1.00 5.85
CA LYS A 365 77.44 -1.64 6.17
C LYS A 365 78.12 -2.26 4.95
N ASP A 366 77.34 -2.73 3.97
CA ASP A 366 77.85 -3.35 2.74
C ASP A 366 78.29 -2.31 1.67
N LEU A 367 77.97 -1.02 1.87
CA LEU A 367 78.27 0.09 0.96
C LEU A 367 79.75 0.21 0.54
N PRO A 368 80.75 0.09 1.45
CA PRO A 368 82.16 0.22 1.09
C PRO A 368 82.66 -0.90 0.17
N GLY A 369 82.02 -2.07 0.20
CA GLY A 369 82.36 -3.21 -0.67
C GLY A 369 81.78 -3.08 -2.08
N LEU A 370 80.78 -2.22 -2.27
CA LEU A 370 80.08 -2.04 -3.53
C LEU A 370 80.76 -0.99 -4.44
N ALA A 371 81.35 0.05 -3.84
CA ALA A 371 81.98 1.14 -4.58
C ALA A 371 83.13 0.68 -5.51
N PRO A 372 84.05 -0.21 -5.11
CA PRO A 372 85.10 -0.71 -6.00
C PRO A 372 84.56 -1.54 -7.19
N VAL A 373 83.50 -2.32 -6.95
CA VAL A 373 82.87 -3.17 -7.99
C VAL A 373 82.20 -2.29 -9.06
N LEU A 374 81.47 -1.27 -8.64
CA LEU A 374 80.83 -0.30 -9.55
C LEU A 374 81.85 0.61 -10.24
N HIS A 375 82.95 0.97 -9.54
CA HIS A 375 84.05 1.73 -10.13
C HIS A 375 84.69 0.97 -11.30
N MET A 376 84.97 -0.33 -11.11
CA MET A 376 85.53 -1.17 -12.17
C MET A 376 84.59 -1.31 -13.37
N ALA A 377 83.27 -1.45 -13.14
CA ALA A 377 82.29 -1.49 -14.23
C ALA A 377 82.28 -0.21 -15.10
N LEU A 378 82.50 0.95 -14.47
CA LEU A 378 82.60 2.22 -15.19
C LEU A 378 83.96 2.37 -15.89
N VAL A 379 85.05 1.82 -15.31
CA VAL A 379 86.38 1.76 -15.96
C VAL A 379 86.32 0.92 -17.22
N ASP A 380 85.69 -0.25 -17.19
CA ASP A 380 85.52 -1.12 -18.38
C ASP A 380 84.83 -0.38 -19.53
N ALA A 381 83.79 0.41 -19.22
CA ALA A 381 83.09 1.24 -20.21
C ALA A 381 83.96 2.38 -20.81
N ILE A 382 84.97 2.86 -20.08
CA ILE A 382 85.93 3.86 -20.59
C ILE A 382 87.01 3.17 -21.44
N ILE A 383 87.52 2.02 -20.99
CA ILE A 383 88.54 1.23 -21.71
C ILE A 383 88.00 0.80 -23.08
N GLU A 384 86.73 0.39 -23.18
CA GLU A 384 86.09 0.04 -24.46
C GLU A 384 86.16 1.17 -25.51
N LYS A 385 86.12 2.43 -25.08
CA LYS A 385 86.19 3.61 -25.98
C LYS A 385 87.58 4.22 -26.13
N PHE A 386 88.45 4.08 -25.12
CA PHE A 386 89.78 4.69 -25.07
C PHE A 386 90.85 3.67 -24.64
N PRO A 387 91.10 2.61 -25.43
CA PRO A 387 92.03 1.55 -25.05
C PRO A 387 93.46 2.06 -24.84
N GLN A 388 93.89 3.06 -25.62
CA GLN A 388 95.26 3.57 -25.64
C GLN A 388 95.64 4.42 -24.42
N VAL A 389 94.67 4.99 -23.70
CA VAL A 389 94.93 5.82 -22.49
C VAL A 389 95.30 4.98 -21.27
N PHE A 390 94.94 3.69 -21.28
CA PHE A 390 95.08 2.80 -20.14
C PHE A 390 96.11 1.68 -20.34
N LEU A 391 96.95 1.74 -21.39
CA LEU A 391 97.94 0.71 -21.71
C LEU A 391 98.98 0.44 -20.59
N GLY A 392 99.11 1.33 -19.60
CA GLY A 392 99.97 1.16 -18.42
C GLY A 392 99.29 0.63 -17.15
N ILE A 393 97.96 0.41 -17.14
CA ILE A 393 97.20 -0.10 -15.98
C ILE A 393 96.37 -1.31 -16.40
N LEU A 394 96.97 -2.26 -17.09
CA LEU A 394 96.40 -3.60 -17.23
C LEU A 394 97.02 -4.47 -16.14
N ILE A 395 96.28 -4.62 -15.05
CA ILE A 395 96.06 -5.82 -14.23
C ILE A 395 95.38 -5.33 -12.95
N LEU A 396 94.04 -5.38 -12.93
CA LEU A 396 93.27 -5.40 -11.69
C LEU A 396 92.22 -6.50 -11.83
N ASP A 397 92.22 -7.37 -10.83
CA ASP A 397 91.43 -8.60 -10.75
C ASP A 397 89.94 -8.31 -11.00
N ARG A 398 89.32 -9.01 -11.96
CA ARG A 398 87.92 -8.79 -12.35
C ARG A 398 87.00 -9.47 -11.33
N PRO A 399 86.16 -8.75 -10.56
CA PRO A 399 85.27 -9.41 -9.62
C PRO A 399 83.96 -9.85 -10.29
N ASP A 400 83.68 -11.16 -10.28
CA ASP A 400 82.39 -11.80 -10.68
C ASP A 400 81.15 -11.32 -9.87
N ARG A 401 81.34 -10.40 -8.92
CA ARG A 401 80.31 -9.95 -7.97
C ARG A 401 79.23 -9.04 -8.57
N LEU A 402 79.51 -8.32 -9.66
CA LEU A 402 78.52 -7.43 -10.27
C LEU A 402 77.38 -8.21 -10.94
N GLN A 403 77.70 -9.32 -11.60
CA GLN A 403 76.73 -10.14 -12.31
C GLN A 403 75.73 -10.79 -11.33
N ALA A 404 76.23 -11.36 -10.23
CA ALA A 404 75.39 -11.89 -9.16
C ALA A 404 74.49 -10.82 -8.52
N LEU A 405 74.97 -9.58 -8.42
CA LEU A 405 74.19 -8.46 -7.90
C LEU A 405 73.06 -8.05 -8.87
N ILE A 406 73.31 -8.05 -10.18
CA ILE A 406 72.32 -7.73 -11.22
C ILE A 406 71.27 -8.85 -11.33
N GLU A 407 71.66 -10.11 -11.14
CA GLU A 407 70.72 -11.24 -11.10
C GLU A 407 69.74 -11.14 -9.92
N LEU A 408 70.23 -10.72 -8.75
CA LEU A 408 69.39 -10.50 -7.57
C LEU A 408 68.55 -9.22 -7.67
N TYR A 409 69.04 -8.19 -8.35
CA TYR A 409 68.39 -6.89 -8.48
C TYR A 409 68.51 -6.34 -9.92
N PRO A 410 67.63 -6.75 -10.84
CA PRO A 410 67.73 -6.40 -12.27
C PRO A 410 67.79 -4.90 -12.57
N ASP A 411 67.11 -4.09 -11.74
CA ASP A 411 67.07 -2.63 -11.85
C ASP A 411 68.46 -1.97 -11.67
N ILE A 412 69.40 -2.65 -11.02
CA ILE A 412 70.80 -2.20 -10.94
C ILE A 412 71.46 -2.21 -12.32
N GLY A 413 71.18 -3.24 -13.14
CA GLY A 413 71.70 -3.34 -14.50
C GLY A 413 71.14 -2.25 -15.42
N GLU A 414 69.86 -1.89 -15.24
CA GLU A 414 69.25 -0.73 -15.90
C GLU A 414 69.92 0.59 -15.50
N GLU A 415 70.17 0.80 -14.21
CA GLU A 415 70.81 2.03 -13.73
C GLU A 415 72.26 2.16 -14.18
N LEU A 416 73.00 1.05 -14.29
CA LEU A 416 74.33 1.01 -14.90
C LEU A 416 74.27 1.41 -16.38
N ARG A 417 73.35 0.83 -17.17
CA ARG A 417 73.14 1.20 -18.59
C ARG A 417 72.68 2.63 -18.77
N ARG A 418 71.98 3.22 -17.81
CA ARG A 418 71.63 4.65 -17.81
C ARG A 418 72.78 5.56 -17.45
N THR A 419 73.72 5.09 -16.62
CA THR A 419 74.84 5.88 -16.13
C THR A 419 75.97 5.96 -17.15
N VAL A 420 76.24 4.88 -17.89
CA VAL A 420 77.31 4.83 -18.90
C VAL A 420 77.19 5.91 -19.99
N PRO A 421 76.03 6.16 -20.63
CA PRO A 421 75.87 7.25 -21.60
C PRO A 421 76.06 8.64 -20.99
N LYS A 422 75.74 8.82 -19.70
CA LYS A 422 75.88 10.10 -18.98
C LYS A 422 77.33 10.47 -18.71
N LEU A 423 78.28 9.53 -18.87
CA LEU A 423 79.72 9.80 -18.77
C LEU A 423 80.22 10.72 -19.89
N ASN A 424 79.42 10.95 -20.95
CA ASN A 424 79.73 11.83 -22.09
C ASN A 424 81.13 11.59 -22.69
N LEU A 425 81.45 10.31 -22.92
CA LEU A 425 82.74 9.82 -23.43
C LEU A 425 83.08 10.26 -24.87
N GLY A 426 82.33 11.20 -25.45
CA GLY A 426 82.57 11.69 -26.81
C GLY A 426 83.55 12.87 -26.88
N LYS A 427 83.77 13.60 -25.78
CA LYS A 427 84.72 14.73 -25.72
C LYS A 427 85.41 14.85 -24.36
N ILE A 428 86.73 14.90 -24.34
CA ILE A 428 87.58 15.14 -23.18
C ILE A 428 87.63 16.64 -22.92
N ASN A 429 86.93 17.06 -21.87
CA ASN A 429 86.84 18.46 -21.46
C ASN A 429 87.89 18.79 -20.39
N HIS A 430 89.17 18.56 -20.71
CA HIS A 430 90.30 19.00 -19.87
C HIS A 430 91.01 20.17 -20.54
N ARG A 431 91.32 21.22 -19.77
CA ARG A 431 91.92 22.46 -20.30
C ARG A 431 93.24 22.17 -21.01
N ASP A 432 94.11 21.42 -20.35
CA ASP A 432 95.44 21.12 -20.85
C ASP A 432 95.39 20.13 -22.02
N TYR A 433 94.46 19.16 -22.00
CA TYR A 433 94.25 18.23 -23.11
C TYR A 433 93.84 18.97 -24.39
N LYS A 434 92.91 19.93 -24.32
CA LYS A 434 92.50 20.73 -25.49
C LYS A 434 93.65 21.55 -26.05
N LEU A 435 94.45 22.15 -25.17
CA LEU A 435 95.62 22.94 -25.54
C LEU A 435 96.69 22.06 -26.23
N PHE A 436 97.01 20.91 -25.65
CA PHE A 436 97.99 20.00 -26.24
C PHE A 436 97.50 19.36 -27.54
N LYS A 437 96.22 18.99 -27.62
CA LYS A 437 95.59 18.50 -28.85
C LYS A 437 95.69 19.51 -29.99
N GLU A 438 95.40 20.78 -29.72
CA GLU A 438 95.54 21.86 -30.69
C GLU A 438 97.00 22.00 -31.17
N ARG A 439 97.96 22.00 -30.24
CA ARG A 439 99.41 22.12 -30.53
C ARG A 439 99.94 20.95 -31.37
N ILE A 440 99.56 19.72 -31.04
CA ILE A 440 99.98 18.52 -31.77
C ILE A 440 99.37 18.50 -33.18
N CYS A 441 98.09 18.87 -33.34
CA CYS A 441 97.45 18.95 -34.67
C CYS A 441 98.10 20.02 -35.58
N ILE A 442 98.61 21.12 -35.00
CA ILE A 442 99.37 22.14 -35.75
C ILE A 442 100.66 21.54 -36.32
N VAL A 443 101.43 20.83 -35.48
CA VAL A 443 102.67 20.16 -35.92
C VAL A 443 102.38 19.14 -37.02
N GLN A 444 101.34 18.30 -36.87
CA GLN A 444 100.97 17.30 -37.87
C GLN A 444 100.52 17.91 -39.21
N SER A 445 99.76 19.02 -39.20
CA SER A 445 99.29 19.62 -40.43
C SER A 445 100.40 20.33 -41.20
N LEU A 446 101.35 20.93 -40.49
CA LEU A 446 102.57 21.47 -41.09
C LEU A 446 103.40 20.37 -41.76
N ARG A 447 103.48 19.17 -41.14
CA ARG A 447 104.13 17.98 -41.72
C ARG A 447 103.45 17.50 -43.01
N ARG A 448 102.11 17.47 -43.07
CA ARG A 448 101.36 16.97 -44.22
C ARG A 448 101.39 17.92 -45.43
N GLN A 449 101.36 19.24 -45.21
CA GLN A 449 101.22 20.21 -46.30
C GLN A 449 102.55 20.59 -46.98
N ARG A 450 103.71 20.22 -46.41
CA ARG A 450 105.03 20.51 -47.00
C ARG A 450 106.02 19.33 -46.82
N PRO A 451 106.05 18.35 -47.75
CA PRO A 451 106.87 17.11 -47.64
C PRO A 451 108.41 17.27 -47.73
N GLY A 452 108.97 18.45 -47.46
CA GLY A 452 110.41 18.72 -47.47
C GLY A 452 110.83 19.78 -46.45
N PHE A 453 109.97 20.01 -45.44
CA PHE A 453 110.27 20.89 -44.31
C PHE A 453 111.06 20.10 -43.27
N ASP A 454 112.19 20.65 -42.82
CA ASP A 454 113.05 20.00 -41.84
C ASP A 454 112.42 20.12 -40.44
N ILE A 455 111.61 19.13 -40.08
CA ILE A 455 110.87 19.06 -38.82
C ILE A 455 111.81 18.71 -37.65
N GLU A 456 113.08 18.43 -37.91
CA GLU A 456 114.10 18.14 -36.89
C GLU A 456 114.70 19.41 -36.25
N ASN A 457 114.23 20.61 -36.63
CA ASN A 457 114.64 21.84 -35.96
C ASN A 457 114.00 21.96 -34.56
N GLU A 458 114.77 21.56 -33.54
CA GLU A 458 114.37 21.55 -32.13
C GLU A 458 113.84 22.90 -31.62
N ASP A 459 114.44 24.01 -32.06
CA ASP A 459 114.05 25.37 -31.63
C ASP A 459 112.64 25.72 -32.12
N PHE A 460 112.27 25.27 -33.33
CA PHE A 460 110.95 25.53 -33.90
C PHE A 460 109.86 24.71 -33.22
N LEU A 461 110.12 23.42 -32.96
CA LEU A 461 109.18 22.57 -32.23
C LEU A 461 108.95 23.11 -30.81
N ASN A 462 110.00 23.55 -30.11
CA ASN A 462 109.86 24.17 -28.79
C ASN A 462 108.98 25.43 -28.81
N ILE A 463 109.10 26.28 -29.82
CA ILE A 463 108.25 27.47 -29.99
C ILE A 463 106.78 27.06 -30.18
N VAL A 464 106.49 26.12 -31.08
CA VAL A 464 105.12 25.66 -31.36
C VAL A 464 104.49 24.99 -30.12
N LEU A 465 105.28 24.20 -29.40
CA LEU A 465 104.81 23.35 -28.31
C LEU A 465 104.72 24.08 -26.97
N HIS A 466 105.47 25.16 -26.74
CA HIS A 466 105.54 25.82 -25.43
C HIS A 466 105.17 27.30 -25.44
N GLU A 467 105.29 28.03 -26.55
CA GLU A 467 105.02 29.47 -26.58
C GLU A 467 103.56 29.83 -26.89
N ASN A 468 103.25 31.14 -26.85
CA ASN A 468 101.92 31.65 -27.11
C ASN A 468 101.56 31.52 -28.59
N MET A 469 100.34 31.05 -28.89
CA MET A 469 99.79 30.89 -30.24
C MET A 469 99.98 32.11 -31.16
N LYS A 470 100.00 33.33 -30.62
CA LYS A 470 100.29 34.53 -31.43
C LYS A 470 101.74 34.52 -31.95
N HIS A 471 102.69 34.18 -31.09
CA HIS A 471 104.11 34.06 -31.43
C HIS A 471 104.35 32.86 -32.35
N VAL A 472 103.67 31.74 -32.12
CA VAL A 472 103.70 30.57 -33.01
C VAL A 472 103.27 30.95 -34.44
N LYS A 473 102.15 31.67 -34.60
CA LYS A 473 101.68 32.16 -35.90
C LYS A 473 102.67 33.11 -36.57
N ASP A 474 103.27 34.02 -35.80
CA ASP A 474 104.23 35.00 -36.32
C ASP A 474 105.56 34.35 -36.74
N THR A 475 106.06 33.35 -36.01
CA THR A 475 107.27 32.59 -36.35
C THR A 475 107.07 31.71 -37.59
N VAL A 476 105.92 31.03 -37.72
CA VAL A 476 105.55 30.28 -38.94
C VAL A 476 105.46 31.23 -40.15
N ARG A 477 104.94 32.45 -39.96
CA ARG A 477 104.85 33.48 -41.01
C ARG A 477 106.23 34.04 -41.39
N ALA A 478 107.14 34.20 -40.44
CA ALA A 478 108.50 34.67 -40.68
C ALA A 478 109.35 33.66 -41.47
N MET A 479 109.24 32.36 -41.16
CA MET A 479 109.95 31.30 -41.90
C MET A 479 109.45 31.10 -43.33
N CYS A 480 108.16 31.34 -43.61
CA CYS A 480 107.65 31.32 -44.98
C CYS A 480 108.28 32.42 -45.87
N ARG A 481 108.87 33.47 -45.28
CA ARG A 481 109.45 34.63 -46.00
C ARG A 481 110.96 34.54 -46.29
N GLY A 482 111.65 33.47 -45.87
CA GLY A 482 113.00 33.14 -46.36
C GLY A 482 114.11 34.16 -46.07
N THR A 483 114.19 34.73 -44.87
CA THR A 483 115.34 35.55 -44.45
C THR A 483 115.74 35.27 -43.01
N THR A 484 116.96 34.75 -42.80
CA THR A 484 117.68 34.75 -41.52
C THR A 484 118.34 36.11 -41.28
N PRO A 485 118.37 36.61 -40.03
CA PRO A 485 119.58 37.29 -39.57
C PRO A 485 120.05 36.92 -38.15
N HIS A 486 121.35 37.16 -38.00
CA HIS A 486 122.32 36.77 -36.98
C HIS A 486 122.40 37.77 -35.79
N GLU A 487 122.76 37.23 -34.62
CA GLU A 487 123.53 37.81 -33.47
C GLU A 487 123.21 39.18 -32.81
N GLN A 488 122.82 39.10 -31.53
CA GLN A 488 123.32 39.73 -30.26
C GLN A 488 124.03 41.12 -30.28
N PRO A 489 124.02 41.96 -29.20
CA PRO A 489 124.06 41.58 -27.77
C PRO A 489 123.36 42.50 -26.70
N LYS A 490 123.31 41.98 -25.46
CA LYS A 490 123.33 42.62 -24.10
C LYS A 490 122.57 43.94 -23.82
N GLY A 491 121.74 43.95 -22.76
CA GLY A 491 121.45 45.16 -21.97
C GLY A 491 120.16 45.13 -21.14
N PHE A 492 120.24 45.64 -19.90
CA PHE A 492 119.24 45.62 -18.81
C PHE A 492 118.23 46.81 -18.88
N ILE A 493 117.01 46.61 -18.33
CA ILE A 493 116.02 47.59 -17.76
C ILE A 493 115.12 48.43 -18.72
N GLY A 494 113.79 48.37 -18.47
CA GLY A 494 112.95 49.58 -18.36
C GLY A 494 111.73 49.78 -19.29
N LYS A 495 110.51 49.54 -18.75
CA LYS A 495 109.20 50.22 -18.93
C LYS A 495 108.78 50.96 -20.24
N THR A 496 107.50 50.70 -20.57
CA THR A 496 106.40 51.59 -21.08
C THR A 496 106.21 51.93 -22.58
N LEU A 497 105.02 51.53 -23.06
CA LEU A 497 104.01 52.21 -23.93
C LEU A 497 104.38 52.83 -25.30
N GLY A 498 103.57 52.49 -26.31
CA GLY A 498 103.03 53.47 -27.26
C GLY A 498 103.09 53.08 -28.75
N ALA A 499 101.90 52.90 -29.36
CA ALA A 499 101.64 52.66 -30.78
C ALA A 499 102.19 53.80 -31.70
N ILE A 500 102.38 53.66 -33.02
CA ILE A 500 101.37 53.62 -34.10
C ILE A 500 102.09 53.50 -35.49
N HIS A 501 101.57 52.62 -36.35
CA HIS A 501 101.57 52.55 -37.84
C HIS A 501 102.84 52.49 -38.71
N SER A 502 102.86 51.52 -39.64
CA SER A 502 102.61 51.83 -41.07
C SER A 502 102.16 50.59 -41.88
N LEU A 503 101.36 50.85 -42.91
CA LEU A 503 100.79 49.94 -43.91
C LEU A 503 101.87 49.25 -44.78
N VAL A 504 101.57 48.05 -45.33
CA VAL A 504 101.38 47.79 -46.78
C VAL A 504 101.39 46.27 -47.11
N SER A 505 100.37 45.91 -47.91
CA SER A 505 100.11 44.81 -48.85
C SER A 505 100.34 43.32 -48.52
N SER A 506 99.21 42.63 -48.58
CA SER A 506 98.97 41.23 -48.91
C SER A 506 99.82 40.70 -50.08
N GLY A 507 100.62 39.68 -49.78
CA GLY A 507 101.14 38.71 -50.76
C GLY A 507 100.54 37.32 -50.51
N PRO A 508 100.58 36.42 -51.50
CA PRO A 508 99.90 35.11 -51.49
C PRO A 508 100.27 34.18 -50.31
N ASP A 509 101.38 34.45 -49.61
CA ASP A 509 101.86 33.61 -48.51
C ASP A 509 101.20 33.90 -47.14
N SER A 510 100.55 35.06 -46.95
CA SER A 510 99.78 35.34 -45.71
C SER A 510 98.47 34.55 -45.68
N GLU A 511 97.86 34.34 -46.84
CA GLU A 511 96.62 33.60 -46.99
C GLU A 511 96.84 32.10 -46.75
N PHE A 512 98.03 31.59 -47.10
CA PHE A 512 98.46 30.21 -46.84
C PHE A 512 98.58 29.92 -45.34
N VAL A 513 99.30 30.74 -44.56
CA VAL A 513 99.48 30.52 -43.11
C VAL A 513 98.12 30.58 -42.39
N ASP A 514 97.30 31.58 -42.69
CA ASP A 514 95.98 31.68 -42.06
C ASP A 514 95.04 30.54 -42.51
N LYS A 515 95.21 29.99 -43.72
CA LYS A 515 94.52 28.78 -44.18
C LYS A 515 95.01 27.53 -43.44
N VAL A 516 96.32 27.35 -43.25
CA VAL A 516 96.89 26.21 -42.49
C VAL A 516 96.35 26.19 -41.06
N PHE A 517 96.34 27.33 -40.35
CA PHE A 517 95.83 27.38 -38.98
C PHE A 517 94.31 27.20 -38.89
N ARG A 518 93.53 27.68 -39.88
CA ARG A 518 92.08 27.40 -39.94
C ARG A 518 91.80 25.94 -40.27
N ASP A 519 92.54 25.36 -41.21
CA ASP A 519 92.42 23.95 -41.59
C ASP A 519 92.86 23.04 -40.42
N THR A 520 93.87 23.44 -39.62
CA THR A 520 94.26 22.72 -38.39
C THR A 520 93.23 22.82 -37.29
N GLU A 521 92.63 24.00 -37.08
CA GLU A 521 91.59 24.19 -36.06
C GLU A 521 90.32 23.41 -36.44
N THR A 522 90.02 23.35 -37.74
CA THR A 522 88.94 22.52 -38.29
C THR A 522 89.28 21.02 -38.19
N ALA A 523 90.52 20.61 -38.46
CA ALA A 523 90.97 19.22 -38.34
C ALA A 523 91.00 18.75 -36.87
N ALA A 524 91.52 19.58 -35.95
CA ALA A 524 91.57 19.31 -34.52
C ALA A 524 90.17 19.23 -33.89
N SER A 525 89.19 19.96 -34.43
CA SER A 525 87.79 19.91 -33.98
C SER A 525 86.95 18.81 -34.64
N THR A 526 87.37 18.29 -35.80
CA THR A 526 86.69 17.19 -36.52
C THR A 526 87.22 15.80 -36.14
N ILE A 527 88.49 15.68 -35.75
CA ILE A 527 89.03 14.41 -35.23
C ILE A 527 88.44 14.12 -33.84
N SER A 528 87.87 12.92 -33.67
CA SER A 528 87.36 12.49 -32.36
C SER A 528 88.52 12.35 -31.36
N ASP A 529 88.26 12.58 -30.07
CA ASP A 529 89.31 12.46 -29.04
C ASP A 529 89.87 11.04 -28.94
N ALA A 530 89.04 10.01 -29.23
CA ALA A 530 89.47 8.62 -29.26
C ALA A 530 90.42 8.34 -30.44
N GLN A 531 90.09 8.86 -31.63
CA GLN A 531 90.93 8.75 -32.80
C GLN A 531 92.23 9.55 -32.64
N PHE A 532 92.14 10.77 -32.10
CA PHE A 532 93.31 11.61 -31.84
C PHE A 532 94.29 10.94 -30.87
N LEU A 533 93.80 10.38 -29.76
CA LEU A 533 94.63 9.66 -28.79
C LEU A 533 95.28 8.39 -29.37
N ALA A 534 94.64 7.73 -30.34
CA ALA A 534 95.19 6.56 -31.01
C ALA A 534 96.28 6.91 -32.05
N GLU A 535 96.17 8.08 -32.69
CA GLU A 535 97.16 8.59 -33.64
C GLU A 535 98.39 9.23 -32.97
N LEU A 536 98.44 9.31 -31.63
CA LEU A 536 99.59 9.87 -30.89
C LEU A 536 100.84 8.97 -30.95
N ASP A 537 100.66 7.65 -31.05
CA ASP A 537 101.76 6.68 -31.07
C ASP A 537 102.66 6.86 -32.32
N ASP A 538 102.07 7.27 -33.45
CA ASP A 538 102.79 7.56 -34.70
C ASP A 538 103.61 8.89 -34.66
N ILE A 539 103.45 9.69 -33.60
CA ILE A 539 104.11 11.00 -33.41
C ILE A 539 105.28 10.90 -32.41
N GLU A 540 105.29 9.87 -31.58
CA GLU A 540 106.24 9.64 -30.49
C GLU A 540 107.67 9.30 -30.98
N GLU A 541 107.87 9.10 -32.30
CA GLU A 541 109.18 8.84 -32.92
C GLU A 541 110.17 10.04 -32.84
N LEU A 542 109.72 11.22 -32.38
CA LEU A 542 110.56 12.41 -32.17
C LEU A 542 110.79 12.66 -30.66
N PRO A 543 112.05 12.73 -30.16
CA PRO A 543 112.36 12.88 -28.72
C PRO A 543 111.71 14.10 -28.04
N ILE A 544 111.52 15.20 -28.77
CA ILE A 544 110.88 16.43 -28.25
C ILE A 544 109.37 16.27 -28.07
N MET A 545 108.72 15.40 -28.86
CA MET A 545 107.28 15.17 -28.80
C MET A 545 106.88 14.23 -27.65
N GLU A 546 107.82 13.45 -27.09
CA GLU A 546 107.57 12.49 -26.01
C GLU A 546 106.94 13.16 -24.77
N THR A 547 107.46 14.34 -24.38
CA THR A 547 106.97 15.07 -23.19
C THR A 547 105.53 15.57 -23.35
N ILE A 548 105.19 16.22 -24.46
CA ILE A 548 103.84 16.75 -24.69
C ILE A 548 102.82 15.63 -24.95
N VAL A 549 103.23 14.52 -25.57
CA VAL A 549 102.38 13.33 -25.75
C VAL A 549 102.09 12.69 -24.40
N SER A 550 103.09 12.54 -23.53
CA SER A 550 102.92 12.08 -22.14
C SER A 550 102.00 13.00 -21.34
N ASP A 551 102.18 14.32 -21.41
CA ASP A 551 101.33 15.30 -20.72
C ASP A 551 99.88 15.30 -21.25
N THR A 552 99.70 15.04 -22.56
CA THR A 552 98.38 14.86 -23.18
C THR A 552 97.67 13.62 -22.66
N ARG A 553 98.38 12.49 -22.56
CA ARG A 553 97.86 11.24 -21.98
C ARG A 553 97.54 11.44 -20.49
N ALA A 554 98.38 12.13 -19.73
CA ALA A 554 98.16 12.44 -18.31
C ALA A 554 96.92 13.34 -18.10
N ALA A 555 96.74 14.39 -18.90
CA ALA A 555 95.57 15.26 -18.85
C ALA A 555 94.26 14.54 -19.22
N ALA A 556 94.31 13.59 -20.15
CA ALA A 556 93.18 12.71 -20.46
C ALA A 556 92.86 11.78 -19.28
N PHE A 557 93.88 11.19 -18.65
CA PHE A 557 93.74 10.33 -17.49
C PHE A 557 93.11 11.05 -16.28
N ASP A 558 93.57 12.27 -15.97
CA ASP A 558 93.01 13.07 -14.87
C ASP A 558 91.53 13.45 -15.09
N HIS A 559 91.13 13.69 -16.34
CA HIS A 559 89.72 13.89 -16.69
C HIS A 559 88.88 12.65 -16.37
N PHE A 560 89.31 11.46 -16.83
CA PHE A 560 88.59 10.22 -16.58
C PHE A 560 88.58 9.85 -15.09
N LYS A 561 89.67 10.08 -14.36
CA LYS A 561 89.74 9.86 -12.91
C LYS A 561 88.73 10.70 -12.13
N SER A 562 88.60 11.98 -12.46
CA SER A 562 87.61 12.88 -11.85
C SER A 562 86.17 12.44 -12.15
N LEU A 563 85.93 12.04 -13.39
CA LEU A 563 84.62 11.60 -13.88
C LEU A 563 84.20 10.25 -13.25
N LEU A 564 85.12 9.28 -13.17
CA LEU A 564 84.93 8.01 -12.48
C LEU A 564 84.60 8.19 -11.01
N THR A 565 85.33 9.05 -10.30
CA THR A 565 85.09 9.29 -8.87
C THR A 565 83.67 9.83 -8.62
N LYS A 566 83.22 10.80 -9.43
CA LYS A 566 81.89 11.40 -9.31
C LYS A 566 80.78 10.38 -9.61
N HIS A 567 80.87 9.68 -10.73
CA HIS A 567 79.82 8.78 -11.18
C HIS A 567 79.78 7.48 -10.38
N THR A 568 80.91 6.98 -9.89
CA THR A 568 80.96 5.84 -8.96
C THR A 568 80.18 6.14 -7.69
N LYS A 569 80.37 7.34 -7.09
CA LYS A 569 79.65 7.73 -5.87
C LYS A 569 78.14 7.83 -6.11
N THR A 570 77.72 8.45 -7.21
CA THR A 570 76.29 8.56 -7.57
C THR A 570 75.66 7.20 -7.84
N LEU A 571 76.36 6.32 -8.56
CA LEU A 571 75.89 4.98 -8.86
C LEU A 571 75.78 4.12 -7.60
N THR A 572 76.77 4.19 -6.71
CA THR A 572 76.78 3.46 -5.43
C THR A 572 75.57 3.83 -4.56
N HIS A 573 75.22 5.12 -4.46
CA HIS A 573 74.01 5.56 -3.75
C HIS A 573 72.71 5.12 -4.45
N SER A 574 72.68 5.14 -5.78
CA SER A 574 71.50 4.75 -6.55
C SER A 574 71.23 3.24 -6.40
N VAL A 575 72.28 2.43 -6.42
CA VAL A 575 72.21 0.98 -6.18
C VAL A 575 71.77 0.68 -4.75
N LEU A 576 72.34 1.36 -3.75
CA LEU A 576 71.90 1.22 -2.35
C LEU A 576 70.40 1.50 -2.20
N ARG A 577 69.90 2.55 -2.86
CA ARG A 577 68.48 2.90 -2.85
C ARG A 577 67.61 1.78 -3.46
N ILE A 578 67.99 1.26 -4.63
CA ILE A 578 67.27 0.17 -5.31
C ILE A 578 67.19 -1.07 -4.41
N GLN A 579 68.31 -1.48 -3.81
CA GLN A 579 68.36 -2.62 -2.88
C GLN A 579 67.49 -2.38 -1.64
N THR A 580 67.52 -1.16 -1.09
CA THR A 580 66.72 -0.78 0.07
C THR A 580 65.22 -0.86 -0.23
N GLU A 581 64.77 -0.28 -1.35
CA GLU A 581 63.36 -0.28 -1.74
C GLU A 581 62.82 -1.71 -1.97
N LEU A 582 63.57 -2.55 -2.68
CA LEU A 582 63.15 -3.93 -2.97
C LEU A 582 63.12 -4.82 -1.71
N CYS A 583 64.13 -4.73 -0.84
CA CYS A 583 64.16 -5.49 0.41
C CYS A 583 63.04 -5.06 1.37
N LEU A 584 62.76 -3.75 1.48
CA LEU A 584 61.65 -3.25 2.30
C LEU A 584 60.29 -3.69 1.71
N ALA A 585 60.13 -3.67 0.39
CA ALA A 585 58.91 -4.15 -0.26
C ALA A 585 58.66 -5.66 -0.03
N GLN A 586 59.72 -6.48 0.02
CA GLN A 586 59.62 -7.90 0.39
C GLN A 586 59.17 -8.05 1.85
N VAL A 587 59.80 -7.36 2.79
CA VAL A 587 59.40 -7.39 4.22
C VAL A 587 57.97 -6.91 4.42
N HIS A 588 57.54 -5.88 3.69
CA HIS A 588 56.15 -5.43 3.75
C HIS A 588 55.17 -6.51 3.29
N ARG A 589 55.48 -7.25 2.23
CA ARG A 589 54.63 -8.33 1.72
C ARG A 589 54.60 -9.52 2.68
N GLU A 590 55.76 -9.95 3.18
CA GLU A 590 55.85 -11.06 4.15
C GLU A 590 55.13 -10.72 5.45
N SER A 591 55.40 -9.53 6.02
CA SER A 591 54.73 -9.09 7.26
C SER A 591 53.22 -8.94 7.09
N ALA A 592 52.72 -8.48 5.95
CA ALA A 592 51.29 -8.39 5.69
C ALA A 592 50.65 -9.79 5.54
N SER A 593 51.35 -10.72 4.88
CA SER A 593 50.92 -12.12 4.75
C SER A 593 50.87 -12.83 6.09
N ASP A 594 51.90 -12.66 6.93
CA ASP A 594 51.98 -13.25 8.27
C ASP A 594 50.88 -12.68 9.19
N GLU A 595 50.65 -11.36 9.15
CA GLU A 595 49.57 -10.73 9.90
C GLU A 595 48.21 -11.27 9.46
N GLU A 596 47.95 -11.37 8.15
CA GLU A 596 46.69 -11.89 7.61
C GLU A 596 46.46 -13.36 8.01
N GLN A 597 47.50 -14.19 7.95
CA GLN A 597 47.44 -15.59 8.35
C GLN A 597 47.13 -15.73 9.86
N GLN A 598 47.83 -14.98 10.71
CA GLN A 598 47.57 -15.00 12.16
C GLN A 598 46.17 -14.49 12.49
N GLN A 599 45.71 -13.43 11.81
CA GLN A 599 44.34 -12.93 11.93
C GLN A 599 43.30 -13.95 11.45
N ALA A 600 43.59 -14.75 10.42
CA ALA A 600 42.71 -15.81 9.95
C ALA A 600 42.59 -16.96 10.96
N GLU A 601 43.70 -17.36 11.58
CA GLU A 601 43.72 -18.43 12.58
C GLU A 601 42.94 -18.05 13.84
N ILE A 602 43.12 -16.84 14.38
CA ILE A 602 42.34 -16.40 15.55
C ILE A 602 40.84 -16.23 15.23
N ARG A 603 40.47 -15.87 13.99
CA ARG A 603 39.07 -15.84 13.56
C ARG A 603 38.45 -17.23 13.58
N LYS A 604 39.12 -18.23 12.98
CA LYS A 604 38.63 -19.62 12.98
C LYS A 604 38.49 -20.17 14.39
N LYS A 605 39.49 -19.93 15.24
CA LYS A 605 39.46 -20.33 16.66
C LYS A 605 38.25 -19.70 17.39
N PHE A 606 38.04 -18.40 17.22
CA PHE A 606 36.91 -17.69 17.83
C PHE A 606 35.54 -18.23 17.36
N ILE A 607 35.37 -18.51 16.07
CA ILE A 607 34.13 -19.10 15.53
C ILE A 607 33.91 -20.51 16.10
N THR A 608 34.96 -21.32 16.18
CA THR A 608 34.92 -22.67 16.76
C THR A 608 34.47 -22.64 18.23
N GLU A 609 35.00 -21.70 19.01
CA GLU A 609 34.64 -21.52 20.42
C GLU A 609 33.17 -21.07 20.60
N ILE A 610 32.67 -20.18 19.74
CA ILE A 610 31.26 -19.76 19.73
C ILE A 610 30.32 -20.92 19.40
N ASN A 611 30.65 -21.69 18.36
CA ASN A 611 29.87 -22.84 17.94
C ASN A 611 29.85 -23.90 19.06
N GLY A 612 31.00 -24.22 19.64
CA GLY A 612 31.10 -25.18 20.75
C GLY A 612 30.34 -24.77 22.01
N GLN A 613 30.37 -23.49 22.39
CA GLN A 613 29.57 -22.99 23.53
C GLN A 613 28.06 -22.99 23.23
N SER A 614 27.66 -22.82 21.97
CA SER A 614 26.25 -22.83 21.56
C SER A 614 25.64 -24.22 21.48
N GLU A 615 26.45 -25.26 21.23
CA GLU A 615 26.01 -26.66 21.14
C GLU A 615 25.89 -27.35 22.51
N ALA A 616 26.45 -26.77 23.57
CA ALA A 616 26.47 -27.37 24.91
C ALA A 616 25.12 -27.35 25.66
N GLY A 617 24.03 -26.88 25.03
CA GLY A 617 22.68 -26.82 25.62
C GLY A 617 21.62 -27.53 24.77
N ASP A 618 20.53 -27.96 25.42
CA ASP A 618 19.35 -28.54 24.77
C ASP A 618 18.46 -27.41 24.25
N HIS A 619 18.55 -27.12 22.94
CA HIS A 619 17.93 -25.97 22.30
C HIS A 619 16.90 -26.42 21.25
N SER A 620 15.73 -25.78 21.20
CA SER A 620 14.63 -26.15 20.29
C SER A 620 14.79 -25.66 18.85
N HIS A 621 15.76 -24.77 18.62
CA HIS A 621 16.02 -24.13 17.34
C HIS A 621 17.51 -24.12 17.03
N THR A 622 17.87 -24.30 15.76
CA THR A 622 19.25 -24.16 15.28
C THR A 622 19.29 -23.07 14.22
N PHE A 623 20.17 -22.10 14.40
CA PHE A 623 20.37 -20.95 13.52
C PHE A 623 21.76 -21.05 12.89
N GLU A 624 21.81 -21.24 11.59
CA GLU A 624 23.03 -21.38 10.81
C GLU A 624 23.27 -20.14 9.94
N ILE A 625 24.47 -19.56 10.05
CA ILE A 625 24.88 -18.38 9.30
C ILE A 625 26.04 -18.75 8.37
N GLU A 626 25.79 -18.65 7.07
CA GLU A 626 26.80 -18.90 6.04
C GLU A 626 27.53 -17.62 5.61
N SER A 627 26.81 -16.51 5.43
CA SER A 627 27.41 -15.19 5.11
C SER A 627 26.49 -14.03 5.50
N VAL A 628 27.06 -12.84 5.70
CA VAL A 628 26.34 -11.61 6.04
C VAL A 628 26.96 -10.41 5.34
N GLU A 629 26.16 -9.65 4.58
CA GLU A 629 26.61 -8.46 3.88
C GLU A 629 25.76 -7.23 4.25
N ASP A 630 26.41 -6.09 4.42
CA ASP A 630 25.75 -4.79 4.51
C ASP A 630 25.42 -4.29 3.11
N VAL A 631 24.14 -4.00 2.85
CA VAL A 631 23.72 -3.41 1.57
C VAL A 631 23.30 -1.96 1.80
N PRO A 632 23.99 -0.98 1.18
CA PRO A 632 23.57 0.41 1.24
C PRO A 632 22.27 0.58 0.44
N TYR A 633 21.16 0.81 1.14
CA TYR A 633 19.88 1.15 0.51
C TYR A 633 19.69 2.68 0.50
N TYR A 634 19.05 3.20 -0.55
CA TYR A 634 18.75 4.62 -0.78
C TYR A 634 17.69 5.18 0.19
N SER A 635 17.86 5.03 1.51
CA SER A 635 17.21 5.83 2.58
C SER A 635 17.53 5.20 3.93
N HIS A 636 18.19 5.93 4.83
CA HIS A 636 18.23 5.86 6.32
C HIS A 636 18.08 4.52 7.11
N SER A 637 17.99 3.35 6.50
CA SER A 637 17.95 2.04 7.15
C SER A 637 18.91 1.08 6.45
N VAL A 638 19.98 0.67 7.14
CA VAL A 638 20.90 -0.36 6.65
C VAL A 638 20.18 -1.71 6.71
N GLN A 639 19.89 -2.29 5.54
CA GLN A 639 19.40 -3.66 5.44
C GLN A 639 20.60 -4.60 5.31
N MET A 640 20.55 -5.73 6.03
CA MET A 640 21.58 -6.76 5.96
C MET A 640 21.07 -7.90 5.09
N GLN A 641 21.89 -8.39 4.17
CA GLN A 641 21.61 -9.64 3.46
C GLN A 641 22.29 -10.79 4.19
N ILE A 642 21.54 -11.85 4.45
CA ILE A 642 22.02 -13.03 5.16
C ILE A 642 21.80 -14.26 4.29
N ALA A 643 22.82 -15.12 4.22
CA ALA A 643 22.67 -16.47 3.74
C ALA A 643 22.79 -17.45 4.91
N GLY A 644 21.91 -18.43 5.00
CA GLY A 644 21.91 -19.40 6.09
C GLY A 644 20.62 -20.20 6.19
N SER A 645 20.45 -20.91 7.30
CA SER A 645 19.26 -21.71 7.56
C SER A 645 18.79 -21.57 9.00
N ARG A 646 17.49 -21.73 9.23
CA ARG A 646 16.92 -21.86 10.57
C ARG A 646 16.10 -23.11 10.67
N GLU A 647 16.56 -24.04 11.50
CA GLU A 647 15.78 -25.21 11.87
C GLU A 647 14.91 -24.90 13.08
N SER A 648 13.62 -25.16 12.95
CA SER A 648 12.67 -25.07 14.05
C SER A 648 11.82 -26.33 14.10
N PHE A 649 11.50 -26.80 15.31
CA PHE A 649 10.51 -27.85 15.47
C PHE A 649 9.12 -27.23 15.50
N GLU A 650 8.30 -27.53 14.49
CA GLU A 650 6.87 -27.23 14.52
C GLU A 650 6.18 -28.31 15.36
N GLU A 651 5.57 -27.90 16.48
CA GLU A 651 4.74 -28.79 17.29
C GLU A 651 3.57 -29.38 16.47
N PRO A 652 3.08 -30.58 16.84
CA PRO A 652 1.89 -31.15 16.20
C PRO A 652 0.68 -30.22 16.35
N LYS A 653 -0.15 -30.16 15.30
CA LYS A 653 -1.33 -29.28 15.21
C LYS A 653 -2.50 -30.02 14.57
N LEU A 654 -3.71 -29.53 14.84
CA LEU A 654 -4.91 -29.93 14.11
C LEU A 654 -5.10 -28.98 12.92
N LYS A 655 -5.16 -29.54 11.73
CA LYS A 655 -5.47 -28.83 10.49
C LYS A 655 -6.98 -28.89 10.27
N PHE A 656 -7.65 -27.76 10.36
CA PHE A 656 -9.06 -27.61 10.03
C PHE A 656 -9.19 -27.17 8.59
N THR A 657 -10.07 -27.81 7.82
CA THR A 657 -10.35 -27.46 6.43
C THR A 657 -11.83 -27.18 6.26
N VAL A 658 -12.14 -25.93 5.92
CA VAL A 658 -13.47 -25.40 5.62
C VAL A 658 -13.77 -25.64 4.16
N HIS A 659 -14.89 -26.29 3.86
CA HIS A 659 -15.41 -26.52 2.51
C HIS A 659 -16.65 -25.63 2.31
N LEU A 660 -16.54 -24.63 1.43
CA LEU A 660 -17.61 -23.66 1.22
C LEU A 660 -18.71 -24.20 0.32
N MET A 661 -19.96 -24.00 0.73
CA MET A 661 -21.12 -24.26 -0.11
C MET A 661 -21.34 -23.07 -1.05
N GLN A 662 -21.34 -23.32 -2.35
CA GLN A 662 -21.56 -22.29 -3.37
C GLN A 662 -22.72 -22.67 -4.29
N LEU A 663 -23.59 -21.70 -4.55
CA LEU A 663 -24.66 -21.80 -5.54
C LEU A 663 -24.16 -21.35 -6.91
N THR A 664 -24.67 -21.95 -7.98
CA THR A 664 -24.36 -21.48 -9.34
C THR A 664 -25.13 -20.20 -9.65
N ALA A 665 -24.66 -19.41 -10.62
CA ALA A 665 -25.40 -18.21 -11.05
C ALA A 665 -26.83 -18.53 -11.52
N GLN A 666 -27.04 -19.72 -12.10
CA GLN A 666 -28.36 -20.22 -12.49
C GLN A 666 -29.23 -20.53 -11.27
N ASP A 667 -28.69 -21.20 -10.24
CA ASP A 667 -29.43 -21.45 -8.99
C ASP A 667 -29.83 -20.14 -8.32
N LEU A 668 -28.91 -19.16 -8.26
CA LEU A 668 -29.17 -17.83 -7.70
C LEU A 668 -30.32 -17.12 -8.44
N GLN A 669 -30.29 -17.12 -9.77
CA GLN A 669 -31.35 -16.51 -10.58
C GLN A 669 -32.69 -17.24 -10.42
N SER A 670 -32.67 -18.57 -10.34
CA SER A 670 -33.89 -19.37 -10.22
C SER A 670 -34.56 -19.18 -8.86
N LEU A 671 -33.77 -19.16 -7.78
CA LEU A 671 -34.26 -18.85 -6.42
C LEU A 671 -34.81 -17.43 -6.28
N GLN A 672 -34.27 -16.47 -7.04
CA GLN A 672 -34.79 -15.10 -7.08
C GLN A 672 -36.15 -14.99 -7.77
N LEU A 673 -36.38 -15.80 -8.82
CA LEU A 673 -37.65 -15.83 -9.55
C LEU A 673 -38.72 -16.64 -8.80
N ASP A 674 -38.31 -17.75 -8.19
CA ASP A 674 -39.18 -18.67 -7.46
C ASP A 674 -38.43 -19.25 -6.25
N SER A 675 -38.81 -18.81 -5.05
CA SER A 675 -38.24 -19.26 -3.78
C SER A 675 -38.52 -20.73 -3.45
N SER A 676 -39.46 -21.38 -4.16
CA SER A 676 -39.76 -22.80 -4.01
C SER A 676 -38.79 -23.69 -4.78
N THR A 677 -37.99 -23.13 -5.70
CA THR A 677 -36.98 -23.86 -6.48
C THR A 677 -35.98 -24.56 -5.56
N ILE A 678 -35.66 -25.83 -5.86
CA ILE A 678 -34.63 -26.58 -5.13
C ILE A 678 -33.26 -26.33 -5.79
N PRO A 679 -32.30 -25.70 -5.09
CA PRO A 679 -30.99 -25.40 -5.66
C PRO A 679 -30.06 -26.62 -5.67
N SER A 680 -28.97 -26.54 -6.43
CA SER A 680 -27.93 -27.57 -6.50
C SER A 680 -26.54 -27.07 -6.05
N PRO A 681 -26.30 -26.87 -4.73
CA PRO A 681 -25.04 -26.34 -4.23
C PRO A 681 -23.83 -27.24 -4.51
N LYS A 682 -22.65 -26.62 -4.62
CA LYS A 682 -21.37 -27.30 -4.88
C LYS A 682 -20.31 -26.88 -3.86
N PHE A 683 -19.44 -27.82 -3.49
CA PHE A 683 -18.32 -27.61 -2.57
C PHE A 683 -16.99 -27.56 -3.34
N ARG A 684 -16.67 -26.42 -3.96
CA ARG A 684 -15.48 -26.29 -4.82
C ARG A 684 -14.29 -25.63 -4.14
N ASN A 685 -14.56 -24.70 -3.23
CA ASN A 685 -13.52 -23.90 -2.59
C ASN A 685 -13.30 -24.42 -1.18
N SER A 686 -12.03 -24.66 -0.84
CA SER A 686 -11.63 -25.12 0.48
C SER A 686 -10.50 -24.26 1.04
N TYR A 687 -10.60 -23.94 2.32
CA TYR A 687 -9.62 -23.13 3.04
C TYR A 687 -9.17 -23.88 4.30
N SER A 688 -7.86 -23.93 4.55
CA SER A 688 -7.33 -24.62 5.71
C SER A 688 -6.62 -23.67 6.66
N PHE A 689 -6.73 -23.94 7.96
CA PHE A 689 -5.95 -23.29 9.00
C PHE A 689 -5.56 -24.29 10.08
N LYS A 690 -4.54 -23.95 10.88
CA LYS A 690 -3.97 -24.85 11.88
C LYS A 690 -4.19 -24.31 13.29
N VAL A 691 -4.57 -25.19 14.18
CA VAL A 691 -4.80 -24.88 15.60
C VAL A 691 -3.89 -25.79 16.45
N PRO A 692 -3.16 -25.24 17.44
CA PRO A 692 -2.29 -26.03 18.32
C PRO A 692 -3.05 -27.09 19.14
N LEU A 693 -2.38 -28.19 19.49
CA LEU A 693 -2.97 -29.22 20.34
C LEU A 693 -3.36 -28.69 21.73
N GLY A 694 -4.60 -28.97 22.14
CA GLY A 694 -5.19 -28.53 23.41
C GLY A 694 -5.92 -27.19 23.34
N TYR A 695 -6.03 -26.59 22.16
CA TYR A 695 -7.09 -25.63 21.90
C TYR A 695 -8.32 -26.38 21.36
N SER A 696 -9.52 -25.91 21.71
CA SER A 696 -10.77 -26.43 21.17
C SER A 696 -11.53 -25.33 20.44
N ILE A 697 -12.20 -25.67 19.33
CA ILE A 697 -13.09 -24.75 18.62
C ILE A 697 -14.47 -24.89 19.26
N VAL A 698 -14.95 -23.83 19.91
CA VAL A 698 -16.25 -23.82 20.59
C VAL A 698 -17.36 -23.32 19.66
N ARG A 699 -17.03 -22.40 18.74
CA ARG A 699 -17.96 -21.93 17.70
C ARG A 699 -17.20 -21.55 16.45
N ALA A 700 -17.70 -21.96 15.29
CA ALA A 700 -17.19 -21.54 13.99
C ALA A 700 -18.37 -21.20 13.09
N GLN A 701 -18.42 -19.96 12.60
CA GLN A 701 -19.55 -19.42 11.83
C GLN A 701 -19.04 -18.74 10.56
N LEU A 702 -19.55 -19.18 9.41
CA LEU A 702 -19.29 -18.59 8.10
C LEU A 702 -20.16 -17.37 7.87
N LEU A 703 -19.56 -16.36 7.24
CA LEU A 703 -20.15 -15.07 6.99
C LEU A 703 -19.98 -14.71 5.51
N ALA A 704 -20.84 -13.82 5.01
CA ALA A 704 -20.72 -13.28 3.67
C ALA A 704 -19.31 -12.66 3.41
N GLY A 705 -18.84 -12.78 2.17
CA GLY A 705 -17.53 -12.27 1.77
C GLY A 705 -16.34 -13.13 2.22
N GLU A 706 -16.55 -14.46 2.32
CA GLU A 706 -15.52 -15.43 2.72
C GLU A 706 -14.88 -15.12 4.08
N LYS A 707 -15.68 -14.61 5.02
CA LYS A 707 -15.26 -14.34 6.41
C LYS A 707 -15.69 -15.49 7.33
N ILE A 708 -14.94 -15.68 8.42
CA ILE A 708 -15.23 -16.65 9.46
C ILE A 708 -15.13 -15.99 10.84
N LEU A 709 -16.16 -16.19 11.66
CA LEU A 709 -16.10 -16.01 13.11
C LEU A 709 -15.60 -17.32 13.72
N LEU A 710 -14.44 -17.29 14.36
CA LEU A 710 -13.83 -18.45 15.00
C LEU A 710 -13.63 -18.17 16.48
N ALA A 711 -14.29 -18.95 17.33
CA ALA A 711 -14.17 -18.90 18.78
C ALA A 711 -13.42 -20.15 19.27
N THR A 712 -12.25 -19.94 19.87
CA THR A 712 -11.39 -21.02 20.40
C THR A 712 -11.18 -20.86 21.90
N THR A 713 -11.13 -21.97 22.62
CA THR A 713 -10.66 -21.99 24.01
C THR A 713 -9.30 -22.65 24.13
N ASN A 714 -8.44 -22.13 24.99
CA ASN A 714 -7.16 -22.77 25.33
C ASN A 714 -7.37 -23.89 26.37
N ARG A 715 -6.29 -24.57 26.79
CA ARG A 715 -6.33 -25.65 27.82
C ARG A 715 -6.83 -25.18 29.19
N VAL A 716 -6.68 -23.89 29.50
CA VAL A 716 -7.15 -23.25 30.74
C VAL A 716 -8.63 -22.88 30.61
N GLY A 717 -9.17 -22.85 29.39
CA GLY A 717 -10.53 -22.51 29.03
C GLY A 717 -10.75 -21.02 28.71
N ASP A 718 -9.70 -20.21 28.58
CA ASP A 718 -9.83 -18.82 28.13
C ASP A 718 -10.34 -18.77 26.71
N LEU A 719 -11.34 -17.92 26.48
CA LEU A 719 -11.97 -17.74 25.19
C LEU A 719 -11.21 -16.70 24.36
N THR A 720 -10.92 -17.03 23.11
CA THR A 720 -10.47 -16.07 22.10
C THR A 720 -11.38 -16.13 20.90
N VAL A 721 -11.89 -14.97 20.47
CA VAL A 721 -12.80 -14.85 19.32
C VAL A 721 -12.14 -14.03 18.21
N TYR A 722 -12.11 -14.59 17.02
CA TYR A 722 -11.58 -14.00 15.80
C TYR A 722 -12.72 -13.79 14.81
N LEU A 723 -12.68 -12.68 14.06
CA LEU A 723 -13.54 -12.50 12.89
C LEU A 723 -12.68 -11.95 11.77
N GLU A 724 -12.39 -12.80 10.79
CA GLU A 724 -11.39 -12.56 9.75
C GLU A 724 -11.79 -13.20 8.42
N ARG A 725 -11.09 -12.86 7.32
CA ARG A 725 -11.22 -13.60 6.07
C ARG A 725 -10.64 -15.02 6.21
N LEU A 726 -11.23 -15.99 5.52
CA LEU A 726 -10.75 -17.39 5.52
C LEU A 726 -9.29 -17.54 5.09
N THR A 727 -8.80 -16.65 4.23
CA THR A 727 -7.39 -16.60 3.80
C THR A 727 -6.46 -15.96 4.85
N ALA A 728 -6.99 -15.16 5.77
CA ALA A 728 -6.22 -14.43 6.78
C ALA A 728 -6.22 -15.10 8.16
N ILE A 729 -7.14 -16.04 8.41
CA ILE A 729 -7.35 -16.65 9.74
C ILE A 729 -6.11 -17.42 10.26
N GLU A 730 -5.33 -18.09 9.41
CA GLU A 730 -4.08 -18.74 9.83
C GLU A 730 -3.06 -17.71 10.36
N GLY A 731 -3.00 -16.54 9.72
CA GLY A 731 -2.20 -15.41 10.17
C GLY A 731 -2.68 -14.83 11.51
N ALA A 732 -3.99 -14.75 11.74
CA ALA A 732 -4.56 -14.26 13.00
C ALA A 732 -4.36 -15.24 14.17
N LEU A 733 -4.39 -16.55 13.91
CA LEU A 733 -4.12 -17.58 14.92
C LEU A 733 -2.64 -17.62 15.32
N THR A 734 -1.73 -17.35 14.39
CA THR A 734 -0.28 -17.34 14.66
C THR A 734 0.19 -16.03 15.29
N ARG A 735 -0.31 -14.88 14.81
CA ARG A 735 -0.07 -13.56 15.38
C ARG A 735 -1.07 -13.31 16.48
N ASN A 736 -0.73 -13.73 17.69
CA ASN A 736 -1.55 -13.80 18.90
C ASN A 736 -2.20 -12.46 19.40
N GLY A 737 -2.38 -11.45 18.53
CA GLY A 737 -2.73 -10.07 18.85
C GLY A 737 -4.04 -9.51 18.24
N TYR A 738 -4.72 -10.21 17.31
CA TYR A 738 -5.93 -9.67 16.66
C TYR A 738 -7.27 -10.25 17.16
N GLY A 739 -7.23 -11.31 17.97
CA GLY A 739 -8.44 -11.92 18.55
C GLY A 739 -8.88 -11.25 19.86
N LYS A 740 -10.19 -11.22 20.11
CA LYS A 740 -10.77 -10.76 21.38
C LYS A 740 -10.63 -11.83 22.45
N LYS A 741 -9.81 -11.55 23.47
CA LYS A 741 -9.55 -12.49 24.58
C LYS A 741 -10.45 -12.21 25.78
N LEU A 742 -11.04 -13.26 26.35
CA LEU A 742 -11.79 -13.24 27.60
C LEU A 742 -11.28 -14.36 28.52
N ASN A 743 -10.87 -13.99 29.72
CA ASN A 743 -10.31 -14.95 30.67
C ASN A 743 -11.40 -15.78 31.33
N ARG A 744 -11.21 -17.10 31.42
CA ARG A 744 -12.19 -18.01 32.03
C ARG A 744 -12.49 -17.67 33.47
N ASP A 745 -11.50 -17.23 34.26
CA ASP A 745 -11.73 -16.81 35.65
C ASP A 745 -12.78 -15.69 35.77
N LYS A 746 -12.84 -14.81 34.78
CA LYS A 746 -13.78 -13.69 34.75
C LYS A 746 -15.17 -14.14 34.32
N ILE A 747 -15.27 -14.90 33.23
CA ILE A 747 -16.56 -15.25 32.62
C ILE A 747 -17.17 -16.57 33.12
N GLY A 748 -16.40 -17.49 33.68
CA GLY A 748 -16.86 -18.84 34.05
C GLY A 748 -17.17 -19.71 32.83
N ASP A 749 -18.07 -20.68 32.99
CA ASP A 749 -18.70 -21.36 31.86
C ASP A 749 -19.60 -20.40 31.08
N PHE A 750 -19.70 -20.60 29.77
CA PHE A 750 -20.34 -19.62 28.89
C PHE A 750 -21.07 -20.25 27.70
N VAL A 751 -22.06 -19.52 27.21
CA VAL A 751 -22.74 -19.76 25.94
C VAL A 751 -22.51 -18.56 25.02
N LEU A 752 -22.32 -18.83 23.73
CA LEU A 752 -22.08 -17.80 22.71
C LEU A 752 -23.32 -17.62 21.85
N ALA A 753 -23.70 -16.37 21.60
CA ALA A 753 -24.68 -15.97 20.59
C ALA A 753 -24.06 -14.93 19.66
N PHE A 754 -24.24 -15.06 18.36
CA PHE A 754 -23.76 -14.09 17.38
C PHE A 754 -24.86 -13.77 16.36
N ASP A 755 -25.09 -12.49 16.11
CA ASP A 755 -26.01 -11.99 15.09
C ASP A 755 -25.21 -11.42 13.91
N GLU A 756 -25.43 -11.96 12.70
CA GLU A 756 -24.67 -11.54 11.51
C GLU A 756 -25.07 -10.16 11.02
N SER A 757 -26.35 -9.80 11.15
CA SER A 757 -26.90 -8.54 10.61
C SER A 757 -26.33 -7.32 11.33
N LYS A 758 -26.28 -7.38 12.65
CA LYS A 758 -25.78 -6.34 13.55
C LYS A 758 -24.30 -6.55 13.90
N ARG A 759 -23.71 -7.67 13.50
CA ARG A 759 -22.33 -8.08 13.82
C ARG A 759 -22.06 -8.06 15.33
N MET A 760 -23.03 -8.52 16.11
CA MET A 760 -23.00 -8.50 17.57
C MET A 760 -22.71 -9.89 18.13
N LEU A 761 -21.78 -9.95 19.08
CA LEU A 761 -21.44 -11.14 19.86
C LEU A 761 -21.88 -10.94 21.30
N SER A 762 -22.66 -11.89 21.83
CA SER A 762 -22.95 -11.99 23.25
C SER A 762 -22.27 -13.23 23.83
N VAL A 763 -21.52 -13.02 24.91
CA VAL A 763 -20.94 -14.07 25.76
C VAL A 763 -21.75 -14.09 27.05
N VAL A 764 -22.55 -15.13 27.22
CA VAL A 764 -23.42 -15.32 28.38
C VAL A 764 -22.70 -16.22 29.38
N ALA A 765 -22.27 -15.68 30.50
CA ALA A 765 -21.73 -16.44 31.62
C ALA A 765 -22.88 -17.22 32.29
N THR A 766 -22.83 -18.55 32.20
CA THR A 766 -23.98 -19.43 32.49
C THR A 766 -24.41 -19.37 33.94
N GLU A 767 -23.49 -19.58 34.88
CA GLU A 767 -23.76 -19.62 36.32
C GLU A 767 -23.65 -18.24 36.98
N LYS A 768 -22.77 -17.37 36.46
CA LYS A 768 -22.61 -16.00 36.97
C LYS A 768 -23.74 -15.07 36.53
N LEU A 769 -24.56 -15.50 35.56
CA LEU A 769 -25.69 -14.76 35.02
C LEU A 769 -25.29 -13.35 34.53
N LEU A 770 -24.12 -13.26 33.88
CA LEU A 770 -23.60 -12.03 33.28
C LEU A 770 -23.64 -12.13 31.76
N VAL A 771 -24.13 -11.08 31.09
CA VAL A 771 -24.09 -10.98 29.63
C VAL A 771 -23.08 -9.93 29.22
N HIS A 772 -22.05 -10.35 28.47
CA HIS A 772 -21.07 -9.46 27.86
C HIS A 772 -21.39 -9.31 26.37
N THR A 773 -21.69 -8.10 25.93
CA THR A 773 -22.01 -7.81 24.52
C THR A 773 -20.87 -7.07 23.84
N PHE A 774 -20.52 -7.49 22.63
CA PHE A 774 -19.49 -6.89 21.79
C PHE A 774 -20.05 -6.63 20.39
N VAL A 775 -19.73 -5.48 19.81
CA VAL A 775 -20.01 -5.18 18.40
C VAL A 775 -18.70 -5.22 17.63
N TYR A 776 -18.70 -5.87 16.47
CA TYR A 776 -17.53 -5.91 15.61
C TYR A 776 -17.46 -4.69 14.69
N ASP A 777 -16.31 -4.00 14.75
CA ASP A 777 -15.95 -2.90 13.86
C ASP A 777 -14.77 -3.34 12.96
N ASP A 778 -14.83 -3.06 11.65
CA ASP A 778 -13.79 -3.51 10.70
C ASP A 778 -12.42 -2.85 10.97
N ALA A 779 -12.35 -1.67 11.62
CA ALA A 779 -11.10 -0.99 11.93
C ALA A 779 -10.52 -1.38 13.31
N ARG A 780 -11.39 -1.62 14.30
CA ARG A 780 -11.00 -1.83 15.70
C ARG A 780 -11.28 -3.25 16.22
N GLY A 781 -11.90 -4.12 15.43
CA GLY A 781 -12.34 -5.45 15.86
C GLY A 781 -13.48 -5.39 16.88
N PHE A 782 -13.59 -6.41 17.74
CA PHE A 782 -14.65 -6.50 18.76
C PHE A 782 -14.53 -5.45 19.88
N GLN A 783 -15.43 -4.48 19.86
CA GLN A 783 -15.57 -3.44 20.87
C GLN A 783 -16.67 -3.82 21.88
N ALA A 784 -16.43 -3.56 23.16
CA ALA A 784 -17.45 -3.80 24.19
C ALA A 784 -18.61 -2.80 24.02
N ASN A 785 -19.84 -3.31 24.04
CA ASN A 785 -21.05 -2.49 23.97
C ASN A 785 -21.61 -2.28 25.37
N GLY A 786 -20.97 -1.38 26.13
CA GLY A 786 -21.31 -1.10 27.53
C GLY A 786 -20.69 -2.07 28.55
N SER A 787 -21.17 -1.99 29.79
CA SER A 787 -20.75 -2.87 30.89
C SER A 787 -21.45 -4.23 30.82
N ALA A 788 -20.91 -5.23 31.52
CA ALA A 788 -21.58 -6.52 31.68
C ALA A 788 -22.97 -6.34 32.30
N ILE A 789 -23.98 -6.94 31.68
CA ILE A 789 -25.37 -6.89 32.15
C ILE A 789 -25.55 -7.98 33.19
N ASN A 790 -25.99 -7.61 34.39
CA ASN A 790 -26.23 -8.56 35.47
C ASN A 790 -27.67 -9.03 35.48
N LEU A 791 -27.88 -10.34 35.25
CA LEU A 791 -29.20 -10.94 35.18
C LEU A 791 -29.73 -11.45 36.54
N THR A 792 -28.93 -11.44 37.62
CA THR A 792 -29.29 -12.07 38.90
C THR A 792 -30.59 -11.54 39.51
N GLN A 793 -31.00 -10.31 39.20
CA GLN A 793 -32.27 -9.75 39.70
C GLN A 793 -33.53 -10.37 39.06
N TRP A 794 -33.40 -11.06 37.92
CA TRP A 794 -34.52 -11.69 37.21
C TRP A 794 -34.54 -13.22 37.30
N TYR A 795 -33.52 -13.82 37.92
CA TYR A 795 -33.38 -15.26 38.06
C TYR A 795 -33.21 -15.64 39.52
N THR A 796 -33.76 -16.79 39.90
CA THR A 796 -33.58 -17.34 41.25
C THR A 796 -32.14 -17.81 41.46
N GLU A 797 -31.69 -17.80 42.71
CA GLU A 797 -30.36 -18.32 43.06
C GLU A 797 -30.21 -19.79 42.64
N GLY A 798 -29.06 -20.14 42.06
CA GLY A 798 -28.80 -21.48 41.52
C GLY A 798 -29.27 -21.72 40.07
N THR A 799 -29.89 -20.72 39.42
CA THR A 799 -30.26 -20.83 37.99
C THR A 799 -29.02 -20.66 37.10
N SER A 800 -28.92 -21.47 36.05
CA SER A 800 -27.90 -21.30 35.00
C SER A 800 -28.54 -21.19 33.61
N ILE A 801 -27.89 -20.46 32.70
CA ILE A 801 -28.32 -20.37 31.30
C ILE A 801 -27.76 -21.56 30.52
N SER A 802 -28.63 -22.32 29.87
CA SER A 802 -28.29 -23.48 29.04
C SER A 802 -28.12 -23.12 27.56
N HIS A 803 -28.96 -22.21 27.03
CA HIS A 803 -28.85 -21.76 25.63
C HIS A 803 -29.08 -20.26 25.49
N ALA A 804 -28.50 -19.69 24.44
CA ALA A 804 -28.72 -18.32 24.04
C ALA A 804 -28.63 -18.15 22.52
N CYS A 805 -29.52 -17.34 21.94
CA CYS A 805 -29.44 -16.92 20.55
C CYS A 805 -30.07 -15.54 20.36
N PHE A 806 -29.55 -14.76 19.42
CA PHE A 806 -30.20 -13.51 19.03
C PHE A 806 -31.47 -13.78 18.22
N ILE A 807 -32.47 -12.92 18.36
CA ILE A 807 -33.51 -12.80 17.34
C ILE A 807 -32.85 -12.15 16.13
N CYS A 808 -32.74 -12.87 15.01
CA CYS A 808 -31.93 -12.44 13.87
C CYS A 808 -32.34 -11.05 13.38
N GLY A 809 -31.37 -10.13 13.27
CA GLY A 809 -31.58 -8.75 12.83
C GLY A 809 -32.10 -7.78 13.90
N SER A 810 -32.31 -8.24 15.14
CA SER A 810 -32.77 -7.40 16.26
C SER A 810 -31.70 -7.25 17.35
N GLU A 811 -31.98 -6.41 18.35
CA GLU A 811 -31.12 -6.23 19.54
C GLU A 811 -31.72 -6.95 20.76
N GLU A 812 -32.27 -8.14 20.52
CA GLU A 812 -32.93 -8.96 21.53
C GLU A 812 -32.32 -10.35 21.60
N LEU A 813 -32.11 -10.83 22.82
CA LEU A 813 -31.42 -12.06 23.12
C LEU A 813 -32.38 -13.03 23.81
N LEU A 814 -32.61 -14.18 23.19
CA LEU A 814 -33.26 -15.30 23.85
C LEU A 814 -32.29 -15.94 24.84
N LEU A 815 -32.78 -16.24 26.04
CA LEU A 815 -32.08 -16.99 27.06
C LEU A 815 -32.96 -18.16 27.51
N VAL A 816 -32.41 -19.37 27.48
CA VAL A 816 -33.06 -20.58 28.00
C VAL A 816 -32.34 -21.02 29.26
N ASP A 817 -33.05 -21.10 30.36
CA ASP A 817 -32.48 -21.46 31.65
C ASP A 817 -32.56 -22.96 31.99
N SER A 818 -31.91 -23.34 33.09
CA SER A 818 -31.87 -24.70 33.63
C SER A 818 -33.23 -25.25 34.07
N PHE A 819 -34.27 -24.41 34.13
CA PHE A 819 -35.66 -24.82 34.39
C PHE A 819 -36.47 -24.96 33.10
N ALA A 820 -35.81 -24.98 31.94
CA ALA A 820 -36.42 -25.03 30.63
C ALA A 820 -37.35 -23.83 30.34
N GLN A 821 -37.11 -22.68 30.97
CA GLN A 821 -37.83 -21.45 30.63
C GLN A 821 -37.03 -20.64 29.61
N ALA A 822 -37.69 -20.26 28.53
CA ALA A 822 -37.15 -19.41 27.49
C ALA A 822 -37.72 -18.00 27.62
N ARG A 823 -36.84 -17.01 27.78
CA ARG A 823 -37.18 -15.59 27.96
C ARG A 823 -36.38 -14.70 27.03
N VAL A 824 -36.99 -13.64 26.53
CA VAL A 824 -36.36 -12.69 25.60
C VAL A 824 -35.95 -11.43 26.35
N TYR A 825 -34.67 -11.12 26.35
CA TYR A 825 -34.09 -9.91 26.92
C TYR A 825 -33.83 -8.86 25.83
N SER A 826 -34.37 -7.65 25.98
CA SER A 826 -34.10 -6.55 25.05
C SER A 826 -32.88 -5.75 25.51
N LEU A 827 -31.83 -5.69 24.68
CA LEU A 827 -30.65 -4.88 24.93
C LEU A 827 -30.94 -3.38 24.81
N THR A 828 -32.01 -3.01 24.10
CA THR A 828 -32.42 -1.61 23.94
C THR A 828 -33.14 -1.09 25.18
N THR A 829 -34.11 -1.84 25.73
CA THR A 829 -34.85 -1.43 26.93
C THR A 829 -34.19 -1.90 28.23
N MET A 830 -33.18 -2.77 28.15
CA MET A 830 -32.49 -3.39 29.28
C MET A 830 -33.44 -4.18 30.21
N GLN A 831 -34.49 -4.78 29.64
CA GLN A 831 -35.51 -5.54 30.36
C GLN A 831 -35.93 -6.80 29.60
N PHE A 832 -36.46 -7.79 30.34
CA PHE A 832 -37.13 -8.94 29.73
C PHE A 832 -38.49 -8.54 29.16
N ARG A 833 -38.87 -9.15 28.04
CA ARG A 833 -40.26 -9.13 27.57
C ARG A 833 -41.16 -9.81 28.62
N PRO A 834 -42.42 -9.37 28.78
CA PRO A 834 -43.34 -10.00 29.74
C PRO A 834 -43.66 -11.47 29.46
N ALA A 835 -43.56 -11.90 28.19
CA ALA A 835 -43.84 -13.26 27.79
C ALA A 835 -42.69 -14.22 28.12
N THR A 836 -43.05 -15.36 28.69
CA THR A 836 -42.14 -16.48 28.99
C THR A 836 -42.67 -17.73 28.29
N LEU A 837 -41.78 -18.49 27.66
CA LEU A 837 -42.11 -19.77 27.06
C LEU A 837 -41.58 -20.90 27.96
N ASN A 838 -42.48 -21.75 28.44
CA ASN A 838 -42.11 -22.93 29.22
C ASN A 838 -41.94 -24.13 28.27
N LEU A 839 -40.71 -24.60 28.12
CA LEU A 839 -40.39 -25.76 27.29
C LEU A 839 -40.59 -27.04 28.09
N ILE A 840 -40.92 -28.13 27.40
CA ILE A 840 -41.20 -29.45 28.02
C ILE A 840 -39.98 -29.96 28.78
N GLN A 841 -38.79 -29.73 28.22
CA GLN A 841 -37.48 -30.04 28.81
C GLN A 841 -36.44 -29.08 28.25
N ILE A 842 -35.23 -29.07 28.81
CA ILE A 842 -34.12 -28.30 28.25
C ILE A 842 -33.87 -28.81 26.83
N PRO A 843 -33.93 -27.95 25.80
CA PRO A 843 -33.71 -28.37 24.42
C PRO A 843 -32.26 -28.82 24.23
N THR A 844 -32.00 -29.67 23.25
CA THR A 844 -30.63 -30.03 22.83
C THR A 844 -29.98 -28.87 22.06
N ALA A 845 -30.79 -28.12 21.31
CA ALA A 845 -30.36 -26.92 20.60
C ALA A 845 -31.52 -25.95 20.38
N VAL A 846 -31.17 -24.68 20.21
CA VAL A 846 -32.11 -23.62 19.85
C VAL A 846 -31.57 -22.84 18.66
N TYR A 847 -32.46 -22.45 17.76
CA TYR A 847 -32.12 -21.77 16.53
C TYR A 847 -33.07 -20.61 16.29
N SER A 848 -32.51 -19.48 15.87
CA SER A 848 -33.27 -18.36 15.34
C SER A 848 -33.32 -18.49 13.83
N THR A 849 -34.50 -18.38 13.23
CA THR A 849 -34.59 -18.43 11.76
C THR A 849 -33.91 -17.19 11.14
N PRO A 850 -33.13 -17.32 10.06
CA PRO A 850 -32.39 -16.19 9.47
C PRO A 850 -33.25 -14.99 9.02
N ASP A 851 -34.54 -15.23 8.75
CA ASP A 851 -35.55 -14.21 8.42
C ASP A 851 -36.10 -13.46 9.65
N GLY A 852 -35.73 -13.87 10.86
CA GLY A 852 -36.18 -13.31 12.12
C GLY A 852 -37.64 -13.62 12.45
N SER A 853 -38.25 -14.67 11.87
CA SER A 853 -39.66 -15.02 12.09
C SER A 853 -39.90 -15.91 13.31
N CYS A 854 -39.07 -16.93 13.52
CA CYS A 854 -39.31 -17.99 14.49
C CYS A 854 -38.07 -18.36 15.31
N LEU A 855 -38.33 -18.88 16.50
CA LEU A 855 -37.46 -19.77 17.27
C LEU A 855 -37.76 -21.21 16.87
N ILE A 856 -36.73 -22.03 16.64
CA ILE A 856 -36.86 -23.47 16.51
C ILE A 856 -36.10 -24.12 17.66
N THR A 857 -36.77 -24.98 18.42
CA THR A 857 -36.16 -25.78 19.48
C THR A 857 -36.07 -27.24 19.04
N ALA A 858 -34.97 -27.88 19.42
CA ALA A 858 -34.75 -29.30 19.18
C ALA A 858 -34.75 -30.07 20.50
N HIS A 859 -35.51 -31.16 20.56
CA HIS A 859 -35.61 -32.02 21.74
C HIS A 859 -35.32 -33.46 21.33
N ALA A 860 -34.44 -34.13 22.08
CA ALA A 860 -34.22 -35.57 21.92
C ALA A 860 -35.46 -36.34 22.45
N VAL A 861 -36.06 -37.16 21.59
CA VAL A 861 -37.19 -38.03 21.91
C VAL A 861 -36.83 -39.46 21.47
N GLY A 862 -36.36 -40.29 22.41
CA GLY A 862 -35.88 -41.63 22.09
C GLY A 862 -34.58 -41.60 21.27
N SER A 863 -34.61 -42.16 20.06
CA SER A 863 -33.49 -42.14 19.09
C SER A 863 -33.57 -41.01 18.06
N ASP A 864 -34.66 -40.22 18.07
CA ASP A 864 -34.93 -39.21 17.05
C ASP A 864 -34.96 -37.80 17.66
N LEU A 865 -34.73 -36.80 16.81
CA LEU A 865 -34.80 -35.39 17.19
C LEU A 865 -36.14 -34.79 16.77
N ALA A 866 -36.93 -34.36 17.76
CA ALA A 866 -38.18 -33.62 17.53
C ALA A 866 -37.89 -32.12 17.47
N LEU A 867 -38.37 -31.45 16.42
CA LEU A 867 -38.22 -30.02 16.23
C LEU A 867 -39.56 -29.31 16.42
N THR A 868 -39.56 -28.20 17.17
CA THR A 868 -40.76 -27.38 17.40
C THR A 868 -40.46 -25.93 17.06
N ALA A 869 -41.30 -25.30 16.24
CA ALA A 869 -41.18 -23.90 15.86
C ALA A 869 -42.13 -23.01 16.67
N TYR A 870 -41.63 -21.89 17.17
CA TYR A 870 -42.37 -20.85 17.89
C TYR A 870 -42.19 -19.53 17.18
N HIS A 871 -43.27 -18.87 16.77
CA HIS A 871 -43.18 -17.54 16.19
C HIS A 871 -42.82 -16.49 17.25
N TRP A 872 -41.96 -15.53 16.90
CA TRP A 872 -41.60 -14.46 17.84
C TRP A 872 -42.77 -13.51 18.14
N SER A 873 -43.75 -13.40 17.22
CA SER A 873 -44.98 -12.61 17.37
C SER A 873 -45.91 -13.14 18.46
N THR A 874 -46.00 -14.46 18.60
CA THR A 874 -46.87 -15.16 19.56
C THR A 874 -46.06 -15.88 20.64
N PHE A 875 -44.80 -15.47 20.84
CA PHE A 875 -43.88 -16.07 21.79
C PHE A 875 -44.49 -16.18 23.19
N GLY A 876 -44.46 -17.37 23.77
CA GLY A 876 -45.05 -17.68 25.09
C GLY A 876 -46.58 -17.82 25.12
N SER A 877 -47.28 -17.65 23.99
CA SER A 877 -48.74 -17.76 23.89
C SER A 877 -49.24 -19.04 23.20
N THR A 878 -48.33 -19.84 22.63
CA THR A 878 -48.63 -21.07 21.88
C THR A 878 -47.77 -22.23 22.37
N GLU A 879 -48.23 -23.47 22.15
CA GLU A 879 -47.47 -24.69 22.47
C GLU A 879 -46.36 -24.99 21.44
N GLY A 880 -46.31 -24.21 20.36
CA GLY A 880 -45.38 -24.38 19.24
C GLY A 880 -45.94 -25.29 18.14
N ILE A 881 -45.31 -25.24 16.97
CA ILE A 881 -45.68 -25.98 15.77
C ILE A 881 -44.65 -27.11 15.57
N PRO A 882 -45.04 -28.39 15.68
CA PRO A 882 -44.11 -29.50 15.48
C PRO A 882 -43.71 -29.62 14.01
N LEU A 883 -42.42 -29.75 13.73
CA LEU A 883 -41.87 -29.97 12.41
C LEU A 883 -41.64 -31.47 12.20
N ASN A 884 -42.55 -32.11 11.45
CA ASN A 884 -42.46 -33.52 11.14
C ASN A 884 -41.43 -33.77 10.02
N ILE A 885 -40.16 -33.87 10.39
CA ILE A 885 -39.07 -34.25 9.49
C ILE A 885 -38.60 -35.66 9.88
N PRO A 886 -38.80 -36.67 9.01
CA PRO A 886 -38.40 -38.05 9.33
C PRO A 886 -36.88 -38.20 9.35
N ASP A 887 -36.40 -39.17 10.15
CA ASP A 887 -35.01 -39.66 10.17
C ASP A 887 -33.95 -38.59 10.49
N LEU A 888 -34.23 -37.70 11.45
CA LEU A 888 -33.24 -36.74 11.96
C LEU A 888 -32.35 -37.39 13.04
N PRO A 889 -31.04 -37.60 12.78
CA PRO A 889 -30.15 -38.25 13.75
C PRO A 889 -29.80 -37.33 14.92
N ILE A 890 -29.91 -37.84 16.15
CA ILE A 890 -29.55 -37.11 17.39
C ILE A 890 -28.06 -36.71 17.41
N ASP A 891 -27.20 -37.54 16.82
CA ASP A 891 -25.73 -37.37 16.90
C ASP A 891 -25.15 -36.35 15.91
N GLN A 892 -25.97 -35.77 15.02
CA GLN A 892 -25.53 -34.79 14.03
C GLN A 892 -26.06 -33.39 14.34
N LEU A 893 -25.18 -32.40 14.20
CA LEU A 893 -25.54 -30.99 14.41
C LEU A 893 -26.42 -30.51 13.24
N LEU A 894 -27.65 -30.12 13.53
CA LEU A 894 -28.52 -29.41 12.59
C LEU A 894 -28.25 -27.91 12.66
N LEU A 895 -28.32 -27.21 11.53
CA LEU A 895 -28.17 -25.76 11.47
C LEU A 895 -29.17 -25.12 10.52
N LEU A 896 -29.67 -23.94 10.88
CA LEU A 896 -30.45 -23.09 10.00
C LEU A 896 -29.54 -22.16 9.21
N THR A 897 -29.80 -22.03 7.92
CA THR A 897 -29.16 -21.07 7.03
C THR A 897 -30.18 -20.54 6.03
N SER A 898 -29.85 -19.43 5.37
CA SER A 898 -30.65 -18.91 4.26
C SER A 898 -29.87 -18.91 2.97
N LEU A 899 -30.57 -19.14 1.87
CA LEU A 899 -29.98 -19.13 0.53
C LEU A 899 -30.46 -17.91 -0.24
N THR A 900 -29.54 -17.12 -0.78
CA THR A 900 -29.78 -15.86 -1.52
C THR A 900 -30.38 -14.71 -0.70
N SER A 901 -31.53 -14.92 -0.08
CA SER A 901 -32.29 -13.96 0.70
C SER A 901 -32.70 -14.61 2.01
N ARG A 902 -32.78 -13.80 3.07
CA ARG A 902 -33.00 -14.30 4.44
C ARG A 902 -34.31 -15.07 4.61
N ASN A 903 -35.29 -14.85 3.74
CA ASN A 903 -36.60 -15.51 3.72
C ASN A 903 -36.60 -16.94 3.12
N ILE A 904 -35.54 -17.37 2.45
CA ILE A 904 -35.43 -18.75 1.95
C ILE A 904 -34.63 -19.55 2.98
N VAL A 905 -35.34 -20.06 3.99
CA VAL A 905 -34.73 -20.72 5.14
C VAL A 905 -34.59 -22.22 4.88
N HIS A 906 -33.40 -22.76 5.14
CA HIS A 906 -33.07 -24.17 5.03
C HIS A 906 -32.54 -24.69 6.37
N LEU A 907 -33.09 -25.80 6.82
CA LEU A 907 -32.51 -26.65 7.85
C LEU A 907 -31.54 -27.63 7.19
N VAL A 908 -30.28 -27.63 7.60
CA VAL A 908 -29.20 -28.39 6.95
C VAL A 908 -28.64 -29.45 7.90
N ALA A 909 -28.36 -30.63 7.35
CA ALA A 909 -27.77 -31.78 8.03
C ALA A 909 -26.70 -32.45 7.16
N LEU A 910 -25.73 -33.14 7.79
CA LEU A 910 -24.69 -33.91 7.10
C LEU A 910 -24.87 -35.40 7.33
N ASP A 911 -25.26 -36.12 6.30
CA ASP A 911 -25.21 -37.58 6.29
C ASP A 911 -23.80 -38.05 5.92
N ILE A 912 -23.05 -38.50 6.94
CA ILE A 912 -21.66 -38.96 6.79
C ILE A 912 -21.59 -40.29 6.04
N ASP A 913 -22.56 -41.18 6.26
CA ASP A 913 -22.55 -42.52 5.65
C ASP A 913 -22.87 -42.43 4.15
N ALA A 914 -23.80 -41.53 3.78
CA ALA A 914 -24.15 -41.26 2.38
C ALA A 914 -23.25 -40.21 1.70
N GLN A 915 -22.27 -39.63 2.43
CA GLN A 915 -21.42 -38.52 1.97
C GLN A 915 -22.21 -37.32 1.42
N LEU A 916 -23.33 -37.02 2.06
CA LEU A 916 -24.36 -36.11 1.54
C LEU A 916 -24.62 -34.97 2.53
N CYS A 917 -24.57 -33.73 2.03
CA CYS A 917 -25.18 -32.59 2.68
C CYS A 917 -26.61 -32.44 2.18
N GLN A 918 -27.58 -32.57 3.08
CA GLN A 918 -29.01 -32.46 2.76
C GLN A 918 -29.64 -31.30 3.49
N SER A 919 -30.70 -30.74 2.90
CA SER A 919 -31.49 -29.71 3.55
C SER A 919 -32.99 -29.95 3.42
N PHE A 920 -33.73 -29.34 4.34
CA PHE A 920 -35.18 -29.20 4.31
C PHE A 920 -35.48 -27.71 4.24
N ALA A 921 -36.12 -27.25 3.17
CA ALA A 921 -36.55 -25.87 3.08
C ALA A 921 -37.76 -25.67 4.00
N LEU A 922 -37.78 -24.57 4.73
CA LEU A 922 -38.85 -24.24 5.68
C LEU A 922 -39.68 -23.11 5.09
N ASP A 923 -40.92 -23.40 4.75
CA ASP A 923 -41.88 -22.37 4.37
C ASP A 923 -42.50 -21.82 5.65
N ILE A 924 -42.00 -20.67 6.06
CA ILE A 924 -42.43 -19.98 7.27
C ILE A 924 -43.47 -18.95 6.90
N THR A 925 -44.64 -19.07 7.51
CA THR A 925 -45.78 -18.22 7.27
C THR A 925 -46.14 -17.51 8.57
N ARG A 926 -46.12 -16.18 8.55
CA ARG A 926 -46.41 -15.37 9.74
C ARG A 926 -47.92 -15.20 9.85
N LYS A 927 -48.44 -14.99 11.07
CA LYS A 927 -49.84 -14.59 11.25
C LYS A 927 -50.05 -13.24 10.59
N VAL A 928 -50.57 -13.27 9.38
CA VAL A 928 -51.05 -12.09 8.69
C VAL A 928 -52.52 -12.37 8.45
N THR A 929 -53.36 -11.88 9.35
CA THR A 929 -54.78 -11.75 9.07
C THR A 929 -54.95 -10.47 8.26
N GLU A 930 -55.04 -10.62 6.94
CA GLU A 930 -55.54 -9.55 6.09
C GLU A 930 -57.06 -9.52 6.24
N PHE A 931 -57.55 -8.52 6.94
CA PHE A 931 -58.98 -8.28 7.09
C PHE A 931 -59.47 -7.40 5.95
N THR A 932 -60.25 -7.97 5.05
CA THR A 932 -61.20 -7.18 4.25
C THR A 932 -62.50 -7.10 5.02
N PHE A 933 -62.82 -5.89 5.44
CA PHE A 933 -64.06 -5.58 6.14
C PHE A 933 -65.19 -5.49 5.12
N LYS A 934 -66.12 -6.46 5.13
CA LYS A 934 -67.41 -6.32 4.45
C LYS A 934 -68.52 -6.22 5.49
N GLU A 935 -69.31 -5.17 5.41
CA GLU A 935 -70.43 -4.91 6.31
C GLU A 935 -71.58 -5.88 6.03
N LYS A 936 -72.10 -6.61 7.04
CA LYS A 936 -73.23 -7.54 6.82
C LYS A 936 -74.56 -6.81 6.89
N GLY A 937 -74.98 -6.30 5.73
CA GLY A 937 -76.33 -5.73 5.50
C GLY A 937 -76.84 -5.93 4.07
N ALA A 938 -76.06 -6.54 3.17
CA ALA A 938 -76.51 -6.82 1.81
C ALA A 938 -77.44 -8.04 1.80
N ARG A 939 -78.73 -7.84 2.12
CA ARG A 939 -79.77 -8.73 1.62
C ARG A 939 -79.73 -8.67 0.11
N GLY A 940 -79.62 -9.85 -0.52
CA GLY A 940 -79.43 -10.02 -1.95
C GLY A 940 -80.37 -9.17 -2.80
N GLY A 941 -79.80 -8.12 -3.40
CA GLY A 941 -80.18 -7.63 -4.71
C GLY A 941 -79.14 -8.16 -5.69
N ALA A 942 -79.59 -8.72 -6.81
CA ALA A 942 -78.77 -9.27 -7.86
C ALA A 942 -77.55 -8.41 -8.20
N ALA A 943 -76.45 -9.09 -8.55
CA ALA A 943 -75.24 -8.52 -9.13
C ALA A 943 -75.53 -7.24 -9.93
N LYS A 944 -75.22 -6.08 -9.32
CA LYS A 944 -74.84 -4.89 -10.05
C LYS A 944 -73.32 -4.82 -9.98
N SER A 945 -72.73 -4.69 -11.15
CA SER A 945 -71.30 -4.67 -11.43
C SER A 945 -70.50 -3.85 -10.43
N ASP A 946 -69.37 -4.40 -9.98
CA ASP A 946 -68.26 -3.56 -9.54
C ASP A 946 -67.91 -2.66 -10.73
N ASP A 947 -68.33 -1.39 -10.70
CA ASP A 947 -67.80 -0.40 -11.63
C ASP A 947 -66.35 -0.13 -11.21
N VAL A 948 -65.46 -0.76 -11.97
CA VAL A 948 -63.99 -0.65 -11.89
C VAL A 948 -63.60 0.83 -12.04
N THR A 949 -63.23 1.49 -10.94
CA THR A 949 -62.59 2.80 -11.01
C THR A 949 -61.14 2.64 -11.47
N ALA A 950 -60.67 3.50 -12.38
CA ALA A 950 -59.33 3.36 -12.96
C ALA A 950 -58.33 4.41 -12.47
N HIS A 951 -58.76 5.65 -12.19
CA HIS A 951 -57.85 6.76 -11.83
C HIS A 951 -58.38 7.68 -10.71
N ASN A 952 -59.28 7.19 -9.85
CA ASN A 952 -59.86 7.97 -8.76
C ASN A 952 -58.79 8.43 -7.75
N CYS A 953 -57.68 7.71 -7.63
CA CYS A 953 -56.57 8.05 -6.75
C CYS A 953 -55.88 9.40 -7.06
N LEU A 954 -56.11 9.98 -8.25
CA LEU A 954 -55.70 11.35 -8.59
C LEU A 954 -56.41 12.40 -7.72
N ILE A 955 -57.61 12.10 -7.22
CA ILE A 955 -58.37 12.95 -6.31
C ILE A 955 -58.20 12.43 -4.87
N ASP A 956 -58.32 11.12 -4.69
CA ASP A 956 -58.41 10.51 -3.36
C ASP A 956 -57.04 10.43 -2.64
N CYS A 957 -55.92 10.71 -3.33
CA CYS A 957 -54.60 10.76 -2.70
C CYS A 957 -54.50 11.72 -1.52
N HIS A 958 -55.35 12.75 -1.46
CA HIS A 958 -55.42 13.67 -0.30
C HIS A 958 -55.94 12.95 0.95
N ALA A 959 -56.98 12.12 0.83
CA ALA A 959 -57.45 11.27 1.92
C ALA A 959 -56.37 10.25 2.35
N GLU A 960 -55.62 9.69 1.41
CA GLU A 960 -54.52 8.77 1.70
C GLU A 960 -53.43 9.46 2.55
N VAL A 961 -53.10 10.72 2.24
CA VAL A 961 -52.16 11.54 3.03
C VAL A 961 -52.69 11.76 4.46
N TRP A 962 -53.96 12.13 4.62
CA TRP A 962 -54.55 12.36 5.96
C TRP A 962 -54.68 11.07 6.77
N THR A 963 -54.88 9.95 6.09
CA THR A 963 -54.96 8.62 6.72
C THR A 963 -53.58 8.15 7.20
N ARG A 964 -52.50 8.44 6.48
CA ARG A 964 -51.14 8.03 6.90
C ARG A 964 -50.44 9.00 7.83
N PHE A 965 -50.67 10.30 7.69
CA PHE A 965 -49.95 11.33 8.45
C PHE A 965 -50.86 12.13 9.39
N PRO A 966 -50.31 12.76 10.44
CA PRO A 966 -51.09 13.66 11.29
C PRO A 966 -51.60 14.88 10.52
N VAL A 967 -52.91 15.13 10.57
CA VAL A 967 -53.54 16.33 10.00
C VAL A 967 -53.14 17.56 10.81
N LEU A 968 -53.35 17.50 12.13
CA LEU A 968 -52.80 18.44 13.10
C LEU A 968 -51.52 17.86 13.75
N PRO A 969 -50.37 18.57 13.70
CA PRO A 969 -49.18 18.15 14.43
C PRO A 969 -49.36 18.39 15.94
N ALA A 970 -48.82 17.50 16.78
CA ALA A 970 -48.90 17.59 18.24
C ALA A 970 -48.11 18.78 18.83
N VAL A 971 -47.12 19.29 18.09
CA VAL A 971 -46.37 20.51 18.40
C VAL A 971 -46.42 21.39 17.15
N GLN A 972 -47.13 22.52 17.21
CA GLN A 972 -47.11 23.50 16.13
C GLN A 972 -45.77 24.26 16.21
N ARG A 973 -44.90 24.06 15.23
CA ARG A 973 -43.68 24.87 15.11
C ARG A 973 -44.06 26.19 14.44
N GLU A 974 -44.10 27.28 15.20
CA GLU A 974 -44.22 28.65 14.66
C GLU A 974 -42.90 29.06 13.98
N THR A 975 -42.57 28.44 12.84
CA THR A 975 -41.36 28.76 12.06
C THR A 975 -41.61 29.86 11.02
N ILE A 976 -42.88 30.20 10.76
CA ILE A 976 -43.27 31.28 9.86
C ILE A 976 -43.74 32.46 10.70
N THR A 977 -42.93 33.51 10.81
CA THR A 977 -43.31 34.72 11.56
C THR A 977 -44.23 35.66 10.76
N PHE A 978 -44.34 35.44 9.44
CA PHE A 978 -45.07 36.30 8.50
C PHE A 978 -46.51 35.83 8.21
N SER A 979 -47.30 35.55 9.26
CA SER A 979 -48.68 35.04 9.13
C SER A 979 -49.66 35.99 8.42
N SER A 980 -49.35 37.29 8.36
CA SER A 980 -50.21 38.34 7.78
C SER A 980 -50.33 38.30 6.25
N SER A 981 -49.43 37.58 5.55
CA SER A 981 -49.44 37.47 4.08
C SER A 981 -49.81 36.07 3.56
N ARG A 982 -50.26 35.19 4.46
CA ARG A 982 -50.76 33.85 4.10
C ARG A 982 -52.18 33.94 3.58
N ARG A 983 -52.48 33.22 2.50
CA ARG A 983 -53.83 33.06 1.94
C ARG A 983 -54.45 31.75 2.43
N PRO A 984 -55.79 31.59 2.41
CA PRO A 984 -56.43 30.31 2.67
C PRO A 984 -55.87 29.22 1.76
N ARG A 985 -55.88 27.98 2.25
CA ARG A 985 -55.45 26.84 1.45
C ARG A 985 -56.46 26.60 0.34
N THR A 986 -55.97 26.36 -0.87
CA THR A 986 -56.83 26.08 -2.02
C THR A 986 -56.39 24.81 -2.72
N LEU A 987 -57.38 24.05 -3.20
CA LEU A 987 -57.17 22.92 -4.10
C LEU A 987 -57.98 23.15 -5.37
N VAL A 988 -57.28 23.31 -6.49
CA VAL A 988 -57.90 23.62 -7.78
C VAL A 988 -57.71 22.43 -8.73
N PHE A 989 -58.80 21.86 -9.22
CA PHE A 989 -58.79 20.80 -10.22
C PHE A 989 -58.94 21.37 -11.62
N ILE A 990 -57.94 21.13 -12.48
CA ILE A 990 -57.93 21.58 -13.87
C ILE A 990 -58.36 20.43 -14.76
N THR A 991 -59.53 20.55 -15.36
CA THR A 991 -60.17 19.49 -16.16
C THR A 991 -61.15 20.11 -17.18
N ASP A 992 -61.53 19.36 -18.20
CA ASP A 992 -62.48 19.77 -19.25
C ASP A 992 -63.96 19.56 -18.86
N ARG A 993 -64.23 18.82 -17.77
CA ARG A 993 -65.57 18.34 -17.41
C ARG A 993 -65.83 18.28 -15.91
N ASP A 994 -67.08 18.02 -15.54
CA ASP A 994 -67.52 17.66 -14.19
C ASP A 994 -67.18 18.67 -13.08
N HIS A 995 -66.98 19.95 -13.42
CA HIS A 995 -66.52 20.98 -12.48
C HIS A 995 -67.38 21.11 -11.22
N GLN A 996 -68.69 20.86 -11.35
CA GLN A 996 -69.64 20.97 -10.26
C GLN A 996 -69.55 19.81 -9.25
N ILE A 997 -68.93 18.69 -9.60
CA ILE A 997 -68.90 17.46 -8.79
C ILE A 997 -67.70 17.44 -7.82
N PHE A 998 -66.58 18.07 -8.17
CA PHE A 998 -65.35 18.07 -7.36
C PHE A 998 -65.54 18.65 -5.96
N VAL A 999 -66.34 19.72 -5.81
CA VAL A 999 -66.54 20.37 -4.51
C VAL A 999 -67.39 19.50 -3.58
N PRO A 1000 -68.57 18.98 -3.99
CA PRO A 1000 -69.32 18.00 -3.22
C PRO A 1000 -68.50 16.75 -2.89
N HIS A 1001 -67.81 16.15 -3.86
CA HIS A 1001 -67.01 14.93 -3.65
C HIS A 1001 -65.92 15.14 -2.59
N PHE A 1002 -65.17 16.24 -2.67
CA PHE A 1002 -64.11 16.50 -1.71
C PHE A 1002 -64.66 16.84 -0.31
N HIS A 1003 -65.82 17.49 -0.22
CA HIS A 1003 -66.51 17.70 1.04
C HIS A 1003 -66.93 16.37 1.68
N ASP A 1004 -67.50 15.46 0.89
CA ASP A 1004 -67.92 14.13 1.35
C ASP A 1004 -66.70 13.29 1.77
N LEU A 1005 -65.58 13.40 1.06
CA LEU A 1005 -64.32 12.76 1.39
C LEU A 1005 -63.75 13.26 2.73
N ILE A 1006 -63.82 14.58 3.01
CA ILE A 1006 -63.45 15.13 4.33
C ILE A 1006 -64.41 14.65 5.42
N ALA A 1007 -65.72 14.72 5.18
CA ALA A 1007 -66.73 14.32 6.16
C ALA A 1007 -66.61 12.82 6.52
N HIS A 1008 -66.37 11.98 5.52
CA HIS A 1008 -66.10 10.56 5.71
C HIS A 1008 -64.82 10.33 6.53
N PHE A 1009 -63.73 11.04 6.22
CA PHE A 1009 -62.47 10.93 6.95
C PHE A 1009 -62.58 11.39 8.42
N GLU A 1010 -63.29 12.50 8.69
CA GLU A 1010 -63.52 12.99 10.05
C GLU A 1010 -64.37 12.03 10.88
N ARG A 1011 -65.40 11.43 10.26
CA ARG A 1011 -66.26 10.43 10.91
C ARG A 1011 -65.49 9.15 11.24
N THR A 1012 -64.58 8.71 10.38
CA THR A 1012 -63.92 7.40 10.49
C THR A 1012 -62.61 7.40 11.26
N SER A 1013 -61.75 8.42 11.10
CA SER A 1013 -60.34 8.33 11.54
C SER A 1013 -60.10 8.63 13.03
N LYS A 1014 -61.03 9.31 13.71
CA LYS A 1014 -60.87 9.85 15.09
C LYS A 1014 -59.62 10.72 15.29
N LYS A 1015 -58.93 11.12 14.22
CA LYS A 1015 -57.75 11.99 14.29
C LYS A 1015 -58.19 13.43 14.54
N PRO A 1016 -57.42 14.21 15.32
CA PRO A 1016 -57.69 15.64 15.44
C PRO A 1016 -57.45 16.32 14.10
N THR A 1017 -58.51 16.83 13.47
CA THR A 1017 -58.47 17.63 12.23
C THR A 1017 -58.56 19.14 12.51
N GLY A 1018 -59.20 19.51 13.63
CA GLY A 1018 -59.55 20.90 13.94
C GLY A 1018 -60.41 21.49 12.83
N ASN A 1019 -60.07 22.69 12.37
CA ASN A 1019 -60.72 23.33 11.21
C ASN A 1019 -59.85 23.31 9.94
N LEU A 1020 -58.71 22.60 9.95
CA LEU A 1020 -57.72 22.68 8.86
C LEU A 1020 -58.20 22.08 7.54
N LEU A 1021 -58.94 20.96 7.56
CA LEU A 1021 -59.46 20.36 6.32
C LEU A 1021 -60.67 21.15 5.79
N LYS A 1022 -61.59 21.55 6.68
CA LYS A 1022 -62.78 22.36 6.33
C LYS A 1022 -62.47 23.76 5.81
N SER A 1023 -61.29 24.29 6.10
CA SER A 1023 -60.83 25.60 5.61
C SER A 1023 -60.14 25.54 4.24
N ILE A 1024 -59.99 24.35 3.65
CA ILE A 1024 -59.49 24.20 2.29
C ILE A 1024 -60.59 24.61 1.31
N VAL A 1025 -60.31 25.60 0.47
CA VAL A 1025 -61.23 26.03 -0.58
C VAL A 1025 -60.99 25.17 -1.83
N VAL A 1026 -61.98 24.38 -2.21
CA VAL A 1026 -61.92 23.52 -3.39
C VAL A 1026 -62.63 24.18 -4.56
N SER A 1027 -62.07 24.06 -5.76
CA SER A 1027 -62.71 24.53 -7.00
C SER A 1027 -62.24 23.71 -8.20
N ALA A 1028 -62.96 23.79 -9.31
CA ALA A 1028 -62.56 23.20 -10.58
C ALA A 1028 -62.72 24.21 -11.72
N THR A 1029 -61.82 24.17 -12.70
CA THR A 1029 -61.85 25.09 -13.85
C THR A 1029 -61.19 24.48 -15.09
N THR A 1030 -61.34 25.14 -16.24
CA THR A 1030 -60.65 24.73 -17.48
C THR A 1030 -59.20 25.19 -17.51
N TYR A 1031 -58.37 24.47 -18.27
CA TYR A 1031 -56.97 24.86 -18.50
C TYR A 1031 -56.85 26.28 -19.08
N ALA A 1032 -57.74 26.67 -20.01
CA ALA A 1032 -57.70 28.01 -20.62
C ALA A 1032 -57.96 29.12 -19.58
N ALA A 1033 -58.92 28.94 -18.68
CA ALA A 1033 -59.20 29.89 -17.61
C ALA A 1033 -58.05 29.95 -16.59
N PHE A 1034 -57.47 28.80 -16.24
CA PHE A 1034 -56.30 28.72 -15.37
C PHE A 1034 -55.08 29.39 -15.99
N ALA A 1035 -54.72 29.06 -17.24
CA ALA A 1035 -53.58 29.64 -17.93
C ALA A 1035 -53.73 31.17 -18.07
N ASN A 1036 -54.92 31.68 -18.37
CA ASN A 1036 -55.17 33.13 -18.43
C ASN A 1036 -55.02 33.81 -17.06
N ALA A 1037 -55.43 33.16 -15.97
CA ALA A 1037 -55.26 33.68 -14.62
C ALA A 1037 -53.78 33.62 -14.15
N LEU A 1038 -53.02 32.65 -14.65
CA LEU A 1038 -51.63 32.39 -14.27
C LEU A 1038 -50.63 33.23 -15.07
N LEU A 1039 -50.87 33.43 -16.38
CA LEU A 1039 -50.00 34.10 -17.36
C LEU A 1039 -50.41 35.55 -17.65
N GLY A 1040 -51.56 36.02 -17.16
CA GLY A 1040 -51.97 37.42 -17.31
C GLY A 1040 -51.20 38.36 -16.37
N ASP A 1041 -51.21 39.67 -16.65
CA ASP A 1041 -50.61 40.73 -15.80
C ASP A 1041 -51.29 40.92 -14.42
N ALA A 1042 -52.14 39.97 -13.99
CA ALA A 1042 -52.85 40.03 -12.72
C ALA A 1042 -51.93 39.63 -11.56
N GLU A 1043 -52.02 40.36 -10.44
CA GLU A 1043 -51.24 40.06 -9.23
C GLU A 1043 -51.61 38.67 -8.69
N TRP A 1044 -50.64 37.74 -8.62
CA TRP A 1044 -50.86 36.39 -8.10
C TRP A 1044 -51.41 36.40 -6.67
N SER A 1045 -52.65 35.91 -6.51
CA SER A 1045 -53.35 35.84 -5.22
C SER A 1045 -52.98 34.59 -4.40
N VAL A 1046 -51.69 34.39 -4.12
CA VAL A 1046 -51.17 33.22 -3.38
C VAL A 1046 -50.47 33.62 -2.07
N SER A 1047 -50.20 32.64 -1.20
CA SER A 1047 -49.45 32.85 0.03
C SER A 1047 -48.03 33.33 -0.28
N LYS A 1048 -47.56 34.34 0.46
CA LYS A 1048 -46.19 34.87 0.38
C LYS A 1048 -45.39 34.41 1.60
N PHE A 1049 -44.21 33.84 1.38
CA PHE A 1049 -43.31 33.38 2.45
C PHE A 1049 -41.93 34.01 2.31
N ARG A 1050 -41.22 34.17 3.43
CA ARG A 1050 -39.78 34.44 3.38
C ARG A 1050 -39.05 33.18 2.93
N ALA A 1051 -38.11 33.31 2.00
CA ALA A 1051 -37.45 32.16 1.40
C ALA A 1051 -36.67 31.33 2.42
N GLY A 1052 -36.07 31.96 3.43
CA GLY A 1052 -35.35 31.28 4.51
C GLY A 1052 -36.27 30.47 5.41
N GLU A 1053 -37.35 31.08 5.92
CA GLU A 1053 -38.40 30.39 6.70
C GLU A 1053 -39.00 29.20 5.93
N TRP A 1054 -39.38 29.41 4.67
CA TRP A 1054 -39.96 28.37 3.82
C TRP A 1054 -38.99 27.21 3.60
N LEU A 1055 -37.72 27.50 3.31
CA LEU A 1055 -36.69 26.47 3.14
C LEU A 1055 -36.37 25.72 4.44
N ALA A 1056 -36.38 26.40 5.58
CA ALA A 1056 -36.16 25.77 6.87
C ALA A 1056 -37.29 24.79 7.22
N GLU A 1057 -38.54 25.13 6.90
CA GLU A 1057 -39.68 24.22 7.03
C GLU A 1057 -39.53 23.00 6.13
N PHE A 1058 -39.12 23.19 4.86
CA PHE A 1058 -38.83 22.09 3.93
C PHE A 1058 -37.79 21.10 4.47
N LEU A 1059 -36.66 21.61 4.97
CA LEU A 1059 -35.57 20.77 5.47
C LEU A 1059 -35.92 20.06 6.80
N CYS A 1060 -36.90 20.58 7.55
CA CYS A 1060 -37.38 19.98 8.79
C CYS A 1060 -38.42 18.87 8.60
N LEU A 1061 -39.11 18.86 7.44
CA LEU A 1061 -40.21 17.94 7.12
C LEU A 1061 -39.72 16.55 6.69
#